data_AF-A0A4S2TI57-F1
#
_entry.id   AF-A0A4S2TI57-F1
#
_cell.length_a   1.000
_cell.length_b   1.000
_cell.length_c   1.000
_cell.angle_alpha   90.00
_cell.angle_beta   90.00
_cell.angle_gamma   90.00
#
_symmetry.space_group_name_H-M   'P 1'
#
loop_
_entity.id
_entity.type
_entity.pdbx_description
1 polymer ?
#
loop_
_entity_poly.entity_id
_entity_poly.type
_entity_poly.pdbx_seq_one_letter_code
_entity_poly.pdbx_strand_id
1 'polypeptide(L)'
;MVQRPGAPAAPELVLETARGSTPISPGRTYHVGRDPHCEICLDDARVSWHHAVLRPEGDHWTVEDEGSTNGTWADGHRVREWSVGPGSELRFGSAEDGPRVVLLGAAPDRAPARPSSVANPALSATFHRPASVRPLPARTVRIGRAPDNDLVVDDLVVSRRHAELRALPDGTYEIVDVGSHNGTYLNGSRVQRAAVAEGDIVGIGHTAYCLVGDQLQEYVDTGEVSLDVQDLAVSVDHGRKVLLDHVSFPVGAKCLLAVVGPSGAGKSTLLGALTGLRPAEQGAVLYDGRDLYRDYAELRSRIGLVPQDDILHAQLTVRRALTYAAELRFPQDTAKAERQARVDEVIRELGLVQRADQSIHSLSGGQRKRVSVALELLTKPSLLFLDEPTSGLDPGMDRSVMHMLRDLADDGRTVIVVTHSVLSLDVCDRLLVLAPGGRVAYFGPPGEALGFFGFDEWPEAFEAFENQQDRDWSGQYRASTLYRTYVRVPGQPMAAGAHAGAARFAAAPPKAQSWTAQLSTLVRRYAAALGADRTFLAIMIALPFVMGAMARALAGHSLTRETAINALLILCVGGVLTGAANAVRELVKERTIYRRERAVGLSRSAYLMSKVVVLGAITVAQAVVLTLVALLGVNLNAPGGKGVLLPPLVEITIAVALLSFTAMMLGLLVSALVRKEEVTMPLLVLLAIVQVVFCGALLQLDGVPVIEQLAWLVPSRWALGAMAGTIDLAAIVPGKITEDPLFAHSAGVWLLDIGMLPALSVLFGVVVSRLLRRHEPAIMRK
;
A
#
# COMPACT_ATOMS: atom_id res chain seq x y z
N MET A 1 43.99 13.83 -17.09
CA MET A 1 43.44 14.50 -15.90
C MET A 1 43.11 15.93 -16.32
N VAL A 2 41.87 16.14 -16.77
CA VAL A 2 41.33 17.45 -17.16
C VAL A 2 40.20 17.70 -16.17
N GLN A 3 40.35 18.71 -15.30
CA GLN A 3 39.32 19.10 -14.36
C GLN A 3 38.09 19.57 -15.14
N ARG A 4 36.95 18.88 -14.95
CA ARG A 4 35.64 19.44 -15.28
C ARG A 4 35.42 20.66 -14.36
N PRO A 5 35.02 21.84 -14.87
CA PRO A 5 34.71 22.98 -14.02
C PRO A 5 33.58 22.59 -13.06
N GLY A 6 33.75 22.92 -11.78
CA GLY A 6 32.73 22.68 -10.75
C GLY A 6 31.43 23.36 -11.13
N ALA A 7 30.30 22.71 -10.84
CA ALA A 7 29.00 23.33 -11.00
C ALA A 7 28.97 24.64 -10.17
N PRO A 8 28.58 25.78 -10.75
CA PRO A 8 28.50 27.05 -10.03
C PRO A 8 27.53 26.94 -8.86
N ALA A 9 27.96 27.40 -7.68
CA ALA A 9 27.26 27.28 -6.41
C ALA A 9 26.45 28.54 -6.05
N ALA A 10 26.32 29.49 -6.98
CA ALA A 10 25.54 30.71 -6.79
C ALA A 10 24.07 30.39 -6.44
N PRO A 11 23.39 31.24 -5.65
CA PRO A 11 21.97 31.05 -5.33
C PRO A 11 21.09 31.27 -6.57
N GLU A 12 19.94 30.58 -6.64
CA GLU A 12 18.90 30.96 -7.59
C GLU A 12 18.31 32.32 -7.20
N LEU A 13 18.18 33.21 -8.18
CA LEU A 13 17.62 34.55 -8.01
C LEU A 13 16.43 34.75 -8.94
N VAL A 14 15.54 35.65 -8.57
CA VAL A 14 14.47 36.14 -9.44
C VAL A 14 14.78 37.59 -9.76
N LEU A 15 14.95 37.88 -11.04
CA LEU A 15 15.24 39.22 -11.52
C LEU A 15 13.92 39.92 -11.86
N GLU A 16 13.59 40.99 -11.14
CA GLU A 16 12.37 41.75 -11.30
C GLU A 16 12.62 43.04 -12.10
N THR A 17 11.88 43.22 -13.18
CA THR A 17 11.88 44.42 -14.02
C THR A 17 10.48 45.04 -14.06
N ALA A 18 10.36 46.26 -14.59
CA ALA A 18 9.05 46.88 -14.81
C ALA A 18 8.10 46.07 -15.74
N ARG A 19 8.63 45.12 -16.52
CA ARG A 19 7.87 44.27 -17.46
C ARG A 19 7.56 42.87 -16.93
N GLY A 20 8.12 42.48 -15.80
CA GLY A 20 7.91 41.17 -15.21
C GLY A 20 9.16 40.61 -14.51
N SER A 21 9.00 39.41 -13.95
CA SER A 21 10.03 38.68 -13.22
C SER A 21 10.59 37.51 -14.02
N THR A 22 11.92 37.42 -14.13
CA THR A 22 12.63 36.35 -14.82
C THR A 22 13.47 35.55 -13.81
N PRO A 23 13.21 34.24 -13.61
CA PRO A 23 14.07 33.42 -12.76
C PRO A 23 15.43 33.20 -13.45
N ILE A 24 16.51 33.39 -12.70
CA ILE A 24 17.88 33.17 -13.17
C ILE A 24 18.52 32.03 -12.38
N SER A 25 19.07 31.06 -13.11
CA SER A 25 19.68 29.84 -12.54
C SER A 25 21.20 29.85 -12.76
N PRO A 26 22.00 29.36 -11.80
CA PRO A 26 23.46 29.38 -11.86
C PRO A 26 24.08 28.64 -13.05
N GLY A 27 23.31 27.84 -13.80
CA GLY A 27 23.80 27.12 -14.97
C GLY A 27 23.89 27.93 -16.27
N ARG A 28 23.55 29.23 -16.26
CA ARG A 28 23.46 30.08 -17.46
C ARG A 28 23.97 31.49 -17.23
N THR A 29 24.45 32.11 -18.32
CA THR A 29 24.76 33.54 -18.43
C THR A 29 23.57 34.25 -19.07
N TYR A 30 23.23 35.45 -18.59
CA TYR A 30 22.08 36.23 -19.05
C TYR A 30 22.53 37.58 -19.60
N HIS A 31 22.14 37.91 -20.83
CA HIS A 31 22.43 39.21 -21.44
C HIS A 31 21.31 40.21 -21.15
N VAL A 32 21.71 41.44 -20.84
CA VAL A 32 20.84 42.60 -20.59
C VAL A 32 21.04 43.61 -21.71
N GLY A 33 19.97 44.06 -22.36
CA GLY A 33 20.08 45.02 -23.45
C GLY A 33 18.74 45.40 -24.07
N ARG A 34 18.80 46.26 -25.09
CA ARG A 34 17.61 46.63 -25.89
C ARG A 34 17.31 45.63 -27.02
N ASP A 35 18.22 44.70 -27.32
CA ASP A 35 17.99 43.63 -28.29
C ASP A 35 16.82 42.72 -27.83
N PRO A 36 15.80 42.48 -28.67
CA PRO A 36 14.74 41.51 -28.39
C PRO A 36 15.23 40.08 -28.13
N HIS A 37 16.46 39.72 -28.52
CA HIS A 37 17.07 38.41 -28.28
C HIS A 37 17.80 38.31 -26.93
N CYS A 38 18.00 39.42 -26.21
CA CYS A 38 18.54 39.37 -24.85
C CYS A 38 17.54 38.72 -23.89
N GLU A 39 18.03 37.85 -23.00
CA GLU A 39 17.17 37.21 -21.99
C GLU A 39 16.50 38.24 -21.07
N ILE A 40 17.14 39.39 -20.88
CA ILE A 40 16.62 40.53 -20.11
C ILE A 40 16.55 41.74 -21.06
N CYS A 41 15.42 41.87 -21.75
CA CYS A 41 15.19 42.97 -22.69
C CYS A 41 14.62 44.21 -21.97
N LEU A 42 15.36 45.32 -22.02
CA LEU A 42 14.98 46.62 -21.48
C LEU A 42 14.75 47.61 -22.62
N ASP A 43 13.49 47.93 -22.87
CA ASP A 43 13.06 48.83 -23.94
C ASP A 43 13.08 50.30 -23.48
N ASP A 44 14.28 50.82 -23.28
CA ASP A 44 14.54 52.22 -23.00
C ASP A 44 15.61 52.74 -23.97
N ALA A 45 15.41 53.93 -24.54
CA ALA A 45 16.32 54.51 -25.52
C ALA A 45 17.75 54.73 -24.98
N ARG A 46 17.91 54.82 -23.66
CA ARG A 46 19.20 55.02 -22.97
C ARG A 46 19.95 53.71 -22.72
N VAL A 47 19.32 52.56 -22.92
CA VAL A 47 19.95 51.24 -22.81
C VAL A 47 20.58 50.87 -24.16
N SER A 48 21.88 50.57 -24.16
CA SER A 48 22.60 50.05 -25.33
C SER A 48 22.00 48.72 -25.85
N TRP A 49 22.23 48.43 -27.13
CA TRP A 49 21.68 47.23 -27.80
C TRP A 49 22.08 45.94 -27.06
N HIS A 50 23.36 45.79 -26.75
CA HIS A 50 23.91 44.91 -25.70
C HIS A 50 24.49 45.81 -24.62
N HIS A 51 24.05 45.67 -23.38
CA HIS A 51 24.35 46.62 -22.31
C HIS A 51 25.24 46.00 -21.22
N ALA A 52 24.83 44.85 -20.69
CA ALA A 52 25.52 44.18 -19.60
C ALA A 52 25.25 42.67 -19.62
N VAL A 53 26.06 41.92 -18.88
CA VAL A 53 25.97 40.48 -18.73
C VAL A 53 25.91 40.11 -17.26
N LEU A 54 24.95 39.28 -16.89
CA LEU A 54 24.84 38.64 -15.58
C LEU A 54 25.37 37.21 -15.68
N ARG A 55 26.48 36.94 -14.99
CA ARG A 55 27.12 35.62 -14.97
C ARG A 55 27.39 35.15 -13.53
N PRO A 56 27.26 33.84 -13.26
CA PRO A 56 27.61 33.28 -11.96
C PRO A 56 29.13 33.12 -11.86
N GLU A 57 29.71 33.60 -10.77
CA GLU A 57 31.15 33.51 -10.49
C GLU A 57 31.36 32.88 -9.11
N GLY A 58 31.74 31.60 -9.10
CA GLY A 58 31.90 30.83 -7.88
C GLY A 58 30.58 30.61 -7.12
N ASP A 59 30.41 31.33 -6.03
CA ASP A 59 29.28 31.25 -5.08
C ASP A 59 28.33 32.46 -5.13
N HIS A 60 28.55 33.41 -6.06
CA HIS A 60 27.73 34.61 -6.21
C HIS A 60 27.45 34.95 -7.68
N TRP A 61 26.61 35.96 -7.90
CA TRP A 61 26.34 36.51 -9.23
C TRP A 61 27.15 37.78 -9.43
N THR A 62 27.61 38.01 -10.66
CA THR A 62 28.31 39.24 -11.05
C THR A 62 27.60 39.83 -12.26
N VAL A 63 27.37 41.15 -12.23
CA VAL A 63 26.97 41.93 -13.40
C VAL A 63 28.19 42.64 -13.98
N GLU A 64 28.38 42.54 -15.28
CA GLU A 64 29.48 43.14 -16.03
C GLU A 64 28.92 44.02 -17.16
N ASP A 65 29.30 45.30 -17.21
CA ASP A 65 28.90 46.24 -18.25
C ASP A 65 29.70 45.99 -19.53
N GLU A 66 29.03 45.70 -20.64
CA GLU A 66 29.66 45.39 -21.94
C GLU A 66 30.04 46.66 -22.73
N GLY A 67 30.53 47.69 -22.04
CA GLY A 67 30.91 48.97 -22.66
C GLY A 67 29.71 49.81 -23.08
N SER A 68 28.67 49.82 -22.27
CA SER A 68 27.44 50.55 -22.56
C SER A 68 27.67 52.06 -22.66
N THR A 69 26.89 52.71 -23.52
CA THR A 69 27.05 54.15 -23.82
C THR A 69 26.75 55.01 -22.59
N ASN A 70 25.74 54.63 -21.80
CA ASN A 70 25.25 55.42 -20.67
C ASN A 70 25.54 54.77 -19.30
N GLY A 71 26.20 53.60 -19.27
CA GLY A 71 26.66 52.93 -18.07
C GLY A 71 25.60 52.11 -17.31
N THR A 72 26.07 51.05 -16.67
CA THR A 72 25.37 50.29 -15.63
C THR A 72 25.64 50.91 -14.24
N TRP A 73 24.59 50.98 -13.42
CA TRP A 73 24.63 51.54 -12.07
C TRP A 73 24.11 50.52 -11.06
N ALA A 74 24.85 50.30 -9.96
CA ALA A 74 24.45 49.43 -8.85
C ALA A 74 24.50 50.24 -7.55
N ASP A 75 23.42 50.20 -6.75
CA ASP A 75 23.30 50.92 -5.47
C ASP A 75 23.69 52.42 -5.56
N GLY A 76 23.39 53.07 -6.69
CA GLY A 76 23.68 54.49 -6.92
C GLY A 76 25.07 54.82 -7.48
N HIS A 77 25.94 53.83 -7.71
CA HIS A 77 27.29 54.01 -8.27
C HIS A 77 27.43 53.41 -9.66
N ARG A 78 28.17 54.06 -10.56
CA ARG A 78 28.47 53.51 -11.89
C ARG A 78 29.48 52.39 -11.76
N VAL A 79 29.14 51.21 -12.29
CA VAL A 79 29.95 50.00 -12.15
C VAL A 79 30.33 49.45 -13.53
N ARG A 80 31.52 48.84 -13.61
CA ARG A 80 31.94 48.03 -14.77
C ARG A 80 31.77 46.55 -14.50
N GLU A 81 32.03 46.13 -13.27
CA GLU A 81 31.82 44.78 -12.77
C GLU A 81 31.40 44.88 -11.31
N TRP A 82 30.33 44.18 -10.90
CA TRP A 82 29.78 44.28 -9.55
C TRP A 82 29.12 42.98 -9.11
N SER A 83 29.38 42.59 -7.87
CA SER A 83 28.76 41.40 -7.26
C SER A 83 27.32 41.72 -6.83
N VAL A 84 26.38 40.87 -7.22
CA VAL A 84 24.94 41.03 -6.98
C VAL A 84 24.35 39.82 -6.28
N GLY A 85 23.34 40.06 -5.46
CA GLY A 85 22.66 39.02 -4.69
C GLY A 85 21.21 39.41 -4.36
N PRO A 86 20.54 38.65 -3.48
CA PRO A 86 19.20 38.99 -3.01
C PRO A 86 19.16 40.40 -2.41
N GLY A 87 18.29 41.25 -2.93
CA GLY A 87 18.09 42.65 -2.54
C GLY A 87 18.88 43.67 -3.38
N SER A 88 19.77 43.26 -4.27
CA SER A 88 20.58 44.20 -5.08
C SER A 88 19.72 44.92 -6.13
N GLU A 89 19.91 46.24 -6.26
CA GLU A 89 19.25 47.09 -7.26
C GLU A 89 20.26 47.55 -8.34
N LEU A 90 19.93 47.26 -9.59
CA LEU A 90 20.65 47.69 -10.78
C LEU A 90 19.80 48.67 -11.59
N ARG A 91 20.45 49.66 -12.18
CA ARG A 91 19.86 50.61 -13.12
C ARG A 91 20.72 50.72 -14.36
N PHE A 92 20.09 50.76 -15.52
CA PHE A 92 20.78 50.77 -16.80
C PHE A 92 20.55 52.10 -17.52
N GLY A 93 21.62 52.75 -17.96
CA GLY A 93 21.58 53.98 -18.77
C GLY A 93 21.27 55.30 -18.04
N SER A 94 20.85 55.29 -16.78
CA SER A 94 20.81 56.48 -15.91
C SER A 94 20.73 56.07 -14.45
N ALA A 95 21.43 56.80 -13.58
CA ALA A 95 21.46 56.54 -12.14
C ALA A 95 20.14 56.85 -11.43
N GLU A 96 19.42 57.89 -11.89
CA GLU A 96 18.23 58.40 -11.21
C GLU A 96 16.94 57.83 -11.79
N ASP A 97 16.84 57.72 -13.12
CA ASP A 97 15.60 57.46 -13.84
C ASP A 97 15.73 56.42 -14.97
N GLY A 98 16.83 55.65 -14.98
CA GLY A 98 17.02 54.52 -15.88
C GLY A 98 16.19 53.29 -15.48
N PRO A 99 15.91 52.36 -16.40
CA PRO A 99 15.20 51.11 -16.12
C PRO A 99 15.85 50.36 -14.96
N ARG A 100 15.03 50.09 -13.95
CA ARG A 100 15.39 49.45 -12.68
C ARG A 100 15.19 47.95 -12.75
N VAL A 101 16.18 47.23 -12.23
CA VAL A 101 16.20 45.77 -12.11
C VAL A 101 16.56 45.41 -10.67
N VAL A 102 15.74 44.61 -10.01
CA VAL A 102 15.97 44.16 -8.64
C VAL A 102 16.19 42.66 -8.63
N LEU A 103 17.24 42.19 -7.96
CA LEU A 103 17.47 40.76 -7.77
C LEU A 103 16.87 40.33 -6.44
N LEU A 104 15.91 39.41 -6.47
CA LEU A 104 15.28 38.84 -5.28
C LEU A 104 15.81 37.43 -5.03
N GLY A 105 15.91 37.03 -3.76
CA GLY A 105 16.21 35.64 -3.43
C GLY A 105 15.04 34.74 -3.82
N ALA A 106 15.32 33.54 -4.34
CA ALA A 106 14.27 32.55 -4.59
C ALA A 106 13.50 32.27 -3.28
N ALA A 107 12.22 32.65 -3.23
CA ALA A 107 11.34 32.27 -2.13
C ALA A 107 11.25 30.74 -2.06
N PRO A 108 11.15 30.11 -0.87
CA PRO A 108 10.88 28.69 -0.78
C PRO A 108 9.55 28.39 -1.49
N ASP A 109 9.64 27.66 -2.60
CA ASP A 109 8.56 27.20 -3.49
C ASP A 109 7.14 27.34 -2.90
N ARG A 110 6.52 28.49 -3.15
CA ARG A 110 5.15 28.48 -3.65
C ARG A 110 5.26 28.73 -5.14
N ALA A 111 5.59 27.67 -5.88
CA ALA A 111 5.27 27.64 -7.29
C ALA A 111 3.80 28.12 -7.41
N PRO A 112 3.47 29.09 -8.28
CA PRO A 112 2.09 29.20 -8.70
C PRO A 112 1.77 27.83 -9.26
N ALA A 113 0.89 27.09 -8.57
CA ALA A 113 0.36 25.86 -9.11
C ALA A 113 -0.12 26.25 -10.49
N ARG A 114 0.50 25.70 -11.55
CA ARG A 114 -0.14 25.72 -12.87
C ARG A 114 -1.59 25.35 -12.58
N PRO A 115 -2.58 26.13 -13.08
CA PRO A 115 -3.95 25.68 -13.01
C PRO A 115 -3.89 24.22 -13.41
N SER A 116 -4.42 23.32 -12.56
CA SER A 116 -4.63 21.96 -13.00
C SER A 116 -5.26 22.08 -14.39
N SER A 117 -4.89 21.24 -15.35
CA SER A 117 -5.46 21.29 -16.71
C SER A 117 -7.00 21.30 -16.73
N VAL A 118 -7.63 21.12 -15.57
CA VAL A 118 -9.05 21.19 -15.25
C VAL A 118 -9.61 22.61 -15.05
N ALA A 119 -8.78 23.61 -14.70
CA ALA A 119 -9.22 25.01 -14.54
C ALA A 119 -9.58 25.70 -15.87
N ASN A 120 -9.37 25.02 -17.00
CA ASN A 120 -9.78 25.49 -18.32
C ASN A 120 -10.36 24.30 -19.13
N PRO A 121 -11.65 23.96 -18.97
CA PRO A 121 -12.28 22.87 -19.72
C PRO A 121 -12.17 23.05 -21.24
N ALA A 122 -12.01 24.30 -21.71
CA ALA A 122 -11.74 24.61 -23.11
C ALA A 122 -10.35 24.16 -23.61
N LEU A 123 -9.36 23.97 -22.72
CA LEU A 123 -8.00 23.52 -23.07
C LEU A 123 -7.78 22.01 -22.85
N SER A 124 -8.57 21.36 -21.99
CA SER A 124 -8.34 19.95 -21.62
C SER A 124 -9.08 18.96 -22.52
N ALA A 125 -10.18 19.35 -23.17
CA ALA A 125 -11.05 18.48 -23.98
C ALA A 125 -11.49 17.15 -23.30
N THR A 126 -11.25 16.99 -22.00
CA THR A 126 -11.32 15.70 -21.28
C THR A 126 -12.33 15.69 -20.15
N PHE A 127 -12.85 16.83 -19.69
CA PHE A 127 -14.02 16.80 -18.81
C PHE A 127 -15.30 16.76 -19.63
N HIS A 128 -16.06 15.68 -19.46
CA HIS A 128 -17.46 15.56 -19.87
C HIS A 128 -18.27 16.79 -19.45
N ARG A 129 -19.41 17.04 -20.12
CA ARG A 129 -20.37 18.06 -19.67
C ARG A 129 -20.65 17.87 -18.17
N PRO A 130 -20.65 18.96 -17.37
CA PRO A 130 -20.87 18.84 -15.93
C PRO A 130 -22.19 18.12 -15.68
N ALA A 131 -22.16 17.13 -14.79
CA ALA A 131 -23.33 16.32 -14.45
C ALA A 131 -24.40 17.19 -13.77
N SER A 132 -23.97 18.18 -12.99
CA SER A 132 -24.83 19.23 -12.47
C SER A 132 -24.10 20.56 -12.39
N VAL A 133 -24.84 21.66 -12.57
CA VAL A 133 -24.34 23.04 -12.43
C VAL A 133 -25.27 23.75 -11.46
N ARG A 134 -24.70 24.34 -10.41
CA ARG A 134 -25.46 25.01 -9.35
C ARG A 134 -24.86 26.39 -9.08
N PRO A 135 -25.66 27.40 -8.69
CA PRO A 135 -25.10 28.68 -8.24
C PRO A 135 -24.24 28.47 -6.98
N LEU A 136 -23.18 29.26 -6.84
CA LEU A 136 -22.34 29.21 -5.66
C LEU A 136 -23.15 29.53 -4.40
N PRO A 137 -22.95 28.75 -3.33
CA PRO A 137 -23.77 28.91 -2.14
C PRO A 137 -23.35 30.15 -1.35
N ALA A 138 -24.34 30.93 -0.91
CA ALA A 138 -24.12 32.07 0.00
C ALA A 138 -23.95 31.64 1.49
N ARG A 139 -24.05 30.34 1.77
CA ARG A 139 -23.96 29.74 3.11
C ARG A 139 -23.07 28.51 3.08
N THR A 140 -22.70 28.01 4.26
CA THR A 140 -22.02 26.71 4.37
C THR A 140 -22.89 25.60 3.78
N VAL A 141 -22.29 24.80 2.90
CA VAL A 141 -22.89 23.63 2.23
C VAL A 141 -22.27 22.37 2.78
N ARG A 142 -23.11 21.48 3.31
CA ARG A 142 -22.68 20.16 3.77
C ARG A 142 -22.65 19.18 2.61
N ILE A 143 -21.56 18.43 2.50
CA ILE A 143 -21.33 17.45 1.45
C ILE A 143 -21.18 16.07 2.10
N GLY A 144 -21.92 15.08 1.61
CA GLY A 144 -21.79 13.72 2.08
C GLY A 144 -22.88 12.80 1.55
N ARG A 145 -22.84 11.53 1.95
CA ARG A 145 -23.76 10.51 1.44
C ARG A 145 -25.14 10.52 2.10
N ALA A 146 -25.26 11.06 3.31
CA ALA A 146 -26.54 11.08 4.01
C ALA A 146 -27.53 12.08 3.36
N PRO A 147 -28.84 11.80 3.38
CA PRO A 147 -29.85 12.62 2.72
C PRO A 147 -30.07 13.99 3.40
N ASP A 148 -29.51 14.22 4.59
CA ASP A 148 -29.56 15.49 5.32
C ASP A 148 -28.46 16.49 4.90
N ASN A 149 -27.57 16.11 3.96
CA ASN A 149 -26.59 17.01 3.38
C ASN A 149 -27.21 17.91 2.30
N ASP A 150 -26.62 19.09 2.11
CA ASP A 150 -27.03 20.01 1.05
C ASP A 150 -26.57 19.50 -0.33
N LEU A 151 -25.40 18.85 -0.39
CA LEU A 151 -24.90 18.08 -1.54
C LEU A 151 -24.81 16.60 -1.16
N VAL A 152 -25.78 15.82 -1.66
CA VAL A 152 -25.85 14.38 -1.44
C VAL A 152 -25.05 13.66 -2.52
N VAL A 153 -24.05 12.88 -2.10
CA VAL A 153 -23.18 12.09 -2.99
C VAL A 153 -23.50 10.60 -2.83
N ASP A 154 -24.09 9.97 -3.85
CA ASP A 154 -24.44 8.54 -3.82
C ASP A 154 -23.23 7.65 -4.13
N ASP A 155 -22.29 7.61 -3.18
CA ASP A 155 -21.06 6.83 -3.30
C ASP A 155 -20.69 6.20 -1.96
N LEU A 156 -20.61 4.87 -1.91
CA LEU A 156 -20.30 4.11 -0.70
C LEU A 156 -18.89 4.37 -0.15
N VAL A 157 -17.97 4.94 -0.94
CA VAL A 157 -16.65 5.36 -0.45
C VAL A 157 -16.69 6.74 0.24
N VAL A 158 -17.82 7.45 0.17
CA VAL A 158 -18.05 8.75 0.80
C VAL A 158 -18.74 8.56 2.16
N SER A 159 -18.17 9.19 3.19
CA SER A 159 -18.78 9.27 4.53
C SER A 159 -20.15 9.94 4.50
N ARG A 160 -21.03 9.58 5.44
CA ARG A 160 -22.36 10.17 5.58
C ARG A 160 -22.32 11.68 5.70
N ARG A 161 -21.37 12.22 6.45
CA ARG A 161 -20.97 13.63 6.44
C ARG A 161 -19.49 13.66 6.14
N HIS A 162 -19.11 14.25 5.01
CA HIS A 162 -17.75 14.11 4.47
C HIS A 162 -16.98 15.43 4.58
N ALA A 163 -17.55 16.50 4.04
CA ALA A 163 -16.93 17.81 4.03
C ALA A 163 -17.97 18.93 4.13
N GLU A 164 -17.48 20.13 4.40
CA GLU A 164 -18.26 21.36 4.38
C GLU A 164 -17.55 22.38 3.47
N LEU A 165 -18.27 22.88 2.46
CA LEU A 165 -17.84 24.05 1.69
C LEU A 165 -18.39 25.29 2.39
N ARG A 166 -17.51 26.06 3.03
CA ARG A 166 -17.84 27.23 3.84
C ARG A 166 -17.64 28.49 3.01
N ALA A 167 -18.68 29.29 2.88
CA ALA A 167 -18.58 30.67 2.40
C ALA A 167 -18.07 31.57 3.53
N LEU A 168 -16.98 32.28 3.30
CA LEU A 168 -16.38 33.21 4.25
C LEU A 168 -16.97 34.63 4.06
N PRO A 169 -16.95 35.50 5.09
CA PRO A 169 -17.52 36.85 5.01
C PRO A 169 -16.86 37.76 3.97
N ASP A 170 -15.65 37.44 3.54
CA ASP A 170 -14.88 38.15 2.51
C ASP A 170 -15.25 37.73 1.07
N GLY A 171 -16.22 36.81 0.92
CA GLY A 171 -16.66 36.28 -0.38
C GLY A 171 -15.81 35.12 -0.90
N THR A 172 -14.82 34.65 -0.14
CA THR A 172 -14.01 33.48 -0.51
C THR A 172 -14.63 32.18 0.02
N TYR A 173 -14.15 31.05 -0.50
CA TYR A 173 -14.62 29.72 -0.11
C TYR A 173 -13.51 28.92 0.55
N GLU A 174 -13.89 28.11 1.54
CA GLU A 174 -12.99 27.17 2.21
C GLU A 174 -13.64 25.78 2.25
N ILE A 175 -12.89 24.75 1.85
CA ILE A 175 -13.30 23.35 2.01
C ILE A 175 -12.74 22.80 3.32
N VAL A 176 -13.60 22.20 4.13
CA VAL A 176 -13.23 21.59 5.43
C VAL A 176 -13.67 20.13 5.46
N ASP A 177 -12.72 19.23 5.65
CA ASP A 177 -13.00 17.81 5.90
C ASP A 177 -13.50 17.63 7.34
N VAL A 178 -14.66 17.00 7.51
CA VAL A 178 -15.29 16.81 8.84
C VAL A 178 -14.97 15.45 9.46
N GLY A 179 -13.78 14.91 9.17
CA GLY A 179 -13.34 13.60 9.66
C GLY A 179 -13.75 12.46 8.74
N SER A 180 -13.69 12.68 7.43
CA SER A 180 -14.10 11.70 6.43
C SER A 180 -13.18 10.48 6.39
N HIS A 181 -13.74 9.35 5.96
CA HIS A 181 -13.05 8.06 5.86
C HIS A 181 -11.92 8.07 4.83
N ASN A 182 -12.20 8.56 3.62
CA ASN A 182 -11.25 8.54 2.49
C ASN A 182 -10.54 9.88 2.26
N GLY A 183 -10.93 10.92 2.99
CA GLY A 183 -10.36 12.26 2.86
C GLY A 183 -11.02 13.09 1.75
N THR A 184 -10.96 14.40 1.96
CA THR A 184 -11.22 15.42 0.95
C THR A 184 -9.92 15.81 0.26
N TYR A 185 -9.95 15.99 -1.06
CA TYR A 185 -8.79 16.35 -1.87
C TYR A 185 -9.02 17.70 -2.55
N LEU A 186 -7.98 18.52 -2.62
CA LEU A 186 -7.94 19.77 -3.38
C LEU A 186 -6.77 19.66 -4.38
N ASN A 187 -7.07 19.69 -5.67
CA ASN A 187 -6.08 19.53 -6.75
C ASN A 187 -5.14 18.31 -6.53
N GLY A 188 -5.73 17.14 -6.24
CA GLY A 188 -5.00 15.88 -5.99
C GLY A 188 -4.36 15.76 -4.61
N SER A 189 -4.27 16.85 -3.85
CA SER A 189 -3.66 16.86 -2.51
C SER A 189 -4.72 16.74 -1.42
N ARG A 190 -4.53 15.83 -0.47
CA ARG A 190 -5.47 15.69 0.65
C ARG A 190 -5.43 16.92 1.55
N VAL A 191 -6.58 17.45 1.91
CA VAL A 191 -6.73 18.62 2.79
C VAL A 191 -7.62 18.30 3.98
N GLN A 192 -7.31 18.89 5.14
CA GLN A 192 -8.25 18.95 6.28
C GLN A 192 -9.05 20.24 6.23
N ARG A 193 -8.39 21.34 5.84
CA ARG A 193 -8.96 22.66 5.64
C ARG A 193 -8.12 23.38 4.60
N ALA A 194 -8.75 23.95 3.58
CA ALA A 194 -8.06 24.72 2.56
C ALA A 194 -8.98 25.74 1.89
N ALA A 195 -8.45 26.92 1.58
CA ALA A 195 -9.12 27.89 0.72
C ALA A 195 -9.30 27.29 -0.68
N VAL A 196 -10.43 27.59 -1.32
CA VAL A 196 -10.79 27.14 -2.66
C VAL A 196 -10.92 28.35 -3.56
N ALA A 197 -10.08 28.41 -4.60
CA ALA A 197 -10.10 29.45 -5.61
C ALA A 197 -10.88 29.02 -6.86
N GLU A 198 -11.14 29.95 -7.76
CA GLU A 198 -11.70 29.65 -9.08
C GLU A 198 -10.76 28.71 -9.86
N GLY A 199 -11.33 27.66 -10.46
CA GLY A 199 -10.59 26.62 -11.18
C GLY A 199 -9.99 25.52 -10.30
N ASP A 200 -10.08 25.62 -8.97
CA ASP A 200 -9.66 24.53 -8.08
C ASP A 200 -10.64 23.36 -8.12
N ILE A 201 -10.09 22.14 -8.04
CA ILE A 201 -10.87 20.90 -8.02
C ILE A 201 -10.93 20.36 -6.60
N VAL A 202 -12.15 20.19 -6.08
CA VAL A 202 -12.41 19.47 -4.84
C VAL A 202 -12.84 18.03 -5.15
N GLY A 203 -11.99 17.05 -4.85
CA GLY A 203 -12.25 15.63 -5.03
C GLY A 203 -12.85 14.99 -3.77
N ILE A 204 -14.00 14.33 -3.92
CA ILE A 204 -14.72 13.60 -2.86
C ILE A 204 -15.24 12.27 -3.45
N GLY A 205 -14.61 11.15 -3.09
CA GLY A 205 -14.95 9.84 -3.65
C GLY A 205 -14.73 9.80 -5.17
N HIS A 206 -15.74 9.31 -5.91
CA HIS A 206 -15.74 9.31 -7.38
C HIS A 206 -16.23 10.64 -8.00
N THR A 207 -16.57 11.65 -7.17
CA THR A 207 -17.05 12.96 -7.63
C THR A 207 -15.97 14.04 -7.49
N ALA A 208 -15.93 14.96 -8.43
CA ALA A 208 -15.11 16.16 -8.40
C ALA A 208 -15.99 17.40 -8.53
N TYR A 209 -15.68 18.45 -7.79
CA TYR A 209 -16.36 19.74 -7.84
C TYR A 209 -15.38 20.82 -8.28
N CYS A 210 -15.79 21.70 -9.19
CA CYS A 210 -15.00 22.84 -9.64
C CYS A 210 -15.80 24.14 -9.47
N LEU A 211 -15.15 25.20 -9.00
CA LEU A 211 -15.73 26.54 -8.99
C LEU A 211 -15.38 27.25 -10.29
N VAL A 212 -16.40 27.68 -11.04
CA VAL A 212 -16.27 28.38 -12.32
C VAL A 212 -17.19 29.60 -12.29
N GLY A 213 -16.61 30.81 -12.23
CA GLY A 213 -17.36 32.04 -11.94
C GLY A 213 -18.24 31.90 -10.69
N ASP A 214 -19.52 32.26 -10.81
CA ASP A 214 -20.51 32.13 -9.73
C ASP A 214 -21.19 30.75 -9.67
N GLN A 215 -20.57 29.69 -10.21
CA GLN A 215 -21.15 28.35 -10.28
C GLN A 215 -20.26 27.29 -9.67
N LEU A 216 -20.89 26.35 -8.95
CA LEU A 216 -20.31 25.08 -8.56
C LEU A 216 -20.70 24.02 -9.60
N GLN A 217 -19.72 23.51 -10.33
CA GLN A 217 -19.90 22.46 -11.33
C GLN A 217 -19.50 21.10 -10.74
N GLU A 218 -20.35 20.11 -10.91
CA GLU A 218 -20.15 18.74 -10.46
C GLU A 218 -19.79 17.83 -11.63
N TYR A 219 -18.70 17.09 -11.47
CA TYR A 219 -18.23 16.07 -12.40
C TYR A 219 -18.24 14.73 -11.69
N VAL A 220 -19.13 13.83 -12.14
CA VAL A 220 -19.21 12.47 -11.64
C VAL A 220 -18.45 11.58 -12.61
N ASP A 221 -17.52 10.79 -12.08
CA ASP A 221 -16.94 9.69 -12.85
C ASP A 221 -18.00 8.60 -12.99
N THR A 222 -18.63 8.57 -14.17
CA THR A 222 -19.67 7.60 -14.53
C THR A 222 -19.10 6.24 -14.92
N GLY A 223 -17.78 6.06 -14.87
CA GLY A 223 -17.08 4.84 -15.31
C GLY A 223 -16.35 5.02 -16.64
N GLU A 224 -16.81 5.95 -17.50
CA GLU A 224 -16.30 6.17 -18.86
C GLU A 224 -14.94 6.89 -18.88
N VAL A 225 -13.91 6.26 -18.36
CA VAL A 225 -12.60 6.90 -18.19
C VAL A 225 -11.63 6.54 -19.30
N SER A 226 -11.00 7.56 -19.88
CA SER A 226 -9.86 7.40 -20.79
C SER A 226 -8.52 7.37 -20.03
N LEU A 227 -7.55 6.64 -20.56
CA LEU A 227 -6.17 6.60 -20.06
C LEU A 227 -5.22 6.93 -21.22
N ASP A 228 -4.45 8.00 -21.11
CA ASP A 228 -3.45 8.37 -22.12
C ASP A 228 -2.04 8.18 -21.56
N VAL A 229 -1.24 7.38 -22.26
CA VAL A 229 0.11 6.99 -21.84
C VAL A 229 1.10 7.71 -22.73
N GLN A 230 1.91 8.58 -22.13
CA GLN A 230 2.81 9.47 -22.85
C GLN A 230 4.27 9.20 -22.44
N ASP A 231 5.04 8.69 -23.39
CA ASP A 231 6.50 8.62 -23.33
C ASP A 231 7.08 7.95 -22.07
N LEU A 232 6.46 6.86 -21.60
CA LEU A 232 6.90 6.21 -20.36
C LEU A 232 8.27 5.55 -20.50
N ALA A 233 9.19 5.92 -19.62
CA ALA A 233 10.48 5.26 -19.45
C ALA A 233 10.72 4.84 -18.00
N VAL A 234 11.17 3.60 -17.82
CA VAL A 234 11.49 3.03 -16.50
C VAL A 234 12.85 2.37 -16.58
N SER A 235 13.80 2.81 -15.74
CA SER A 235 15.08 2.14 -15.58
C SER A 235 15.25 1.51 -14.19
N VAL A 236 16.22 0.61 -14.05
CA VAL A 236 16.69 0.05 -12.77
C VAL A 236 18.20 0.11 -12.70
N ASP A 237 18.73 -0.18 -11.51
CA ASP A 237 20.16 -0.22 -11.23
C ASP A 237 20.87 1.11 -11.53
N HIS A 238 20.23 2.22 -11.13
CA HIS A 238 20.70 3.59 -11.38
C HIS A 238 20.87 3.88 -12.88
N GLY A 239 19.88 3.51 -13.69
CA GLY A 239 19.89 3.76 -15.13
C GLY A 239 20.60 2.71 -15.98
N ARG A 240 21.20 1.67 -15.39
CA ARG A 240 21.98 0.66 -16.15
C ARG A 240 21.11 -0.26 -16.99
N LYS A 241 19.86 -0.48 -16.60
CA LYS A 241 18.94 -1.37 -17.32
C LYS A 241 17.61 -0.69 -17.53
N VAL A 242 17.26 -0.45 -18.79
CA VAL A 242 15.95 0.04 -19.20
C VAL A 242 14.97 -1.12 -19.21
N LEU A 243 13.83 -0.94 -18.56
CA LEU A 243 12.73 -1.90 -18.48
C LEU A 243 11.52 -1.49 -19.32
N LEU A 244 11.33 -0.19 -19.54
CA LEU A 244 10.38 0.40 -20.49
C LEU A 244 11.07 1.57 -21.18
N ASP A 245 10.88 1.67 -22.50
CA ASP A 245 11.58 2.61 -23.36
C ASP A 245 10.57 3.37 -24.23
N HIS A 246 10.27 4.61 -23.81
CA HIS A 246 9.42 5.57 -24.53
C HIS A 246 8.09 4.98 -25.04
N VAL A 247 7.35 4.34 -24.13
CA VAL A 247 6.07 3.68 -24.43
C VAL A 247 4.94 4.70 -24.44
N SER A 248 4.20 4.78 -25.55
CA SER A 248 3.03 5.67 -25.70
C SER A 248 1.86 4.97 -26.38
N PHE A 249 0.66 5.12 -25.83
CA PHE A 249 -0.59 4.65 -26.43
C PHE A 249 -1.81 5.24 -25.69
N PRO A 250 -2.89 5.56 -26.42
CA PRO A 250 -4.15 5.97 -25.79
C PRO A 250 -5.05 4.76 -25.50
N VAL A 251 -5.84 4.82 -24.44
CA VAL A 251 -6.91 3.87 -24.12
C VAL A 251 -8.20 4.67 -23.98
N GLY A 252 -9.17 4.40 -24.85
CA GLY A 252 -10.48 5.04 -24.79
C GLY A 252 -11.29 4.57 -23.57
N ALA A 253 -12.35 5.31 -23.25
CA ALA A 253 -13.36 4.86 -22.31
C ALA A 253 -14.02 3.55 -22.78
N LYS A 254 -14.52 2.73 -21.84
CA LYS A 254 -15.23 1.46 -22.13
C LYS A 254 -14.41 0.47 -22.98
N CYS A 255 -13.08 0.60 -22.94
CA CYS A 255 -12.17 -0.19 -23.75
C CYS A 255 -11.66 -1.40 -22.97
N LEU A 256 -11.71 -2.57 -23.61
CA LEU A 256 -10.96 -3.75 -23.20
C LEU A 256 -9.63 -3.81 -23.98
N LEU A 257 -8.53 -3.50 -23.31
CA LEU A 257 -7.17 -3.57 -23.85
C LEU A 257 -6.45 -4.83 -23.37
N ALA A 258 -5.95 -5.64 -24.29
CA ALA A 258 -5.01 -6.70 -23.98
C ALA A 258 -3.55 -6.22 -24.14
N VAL A 259 -2.69 -6.58 -23.21
CA VAL A 259 -1.23 -6.36 -23.25
C VAL A 259 -0.55 -7.72 -23.30
N VAL A 260 0.12 -8.00 -24.41
CA VAL A 260 0.82 -9.26 -24.67
C VAL A 260 2.30 -9.02 -25.00
N GLY A 261 3.10 -10.06 -24.95
CA GLY A 261 4.53 -10.01 -25.24
C GLY A 261 5.28 -11.17 -24.61
N PRO A 262 6.51 -11.48 -25.05
CA PRO A 262 7.31 -12.56 -24.48
C PRO A 262 7.67 -12.29 -23.01
N SER A 263 8.21 -13.32 -22.37
CA SER A 263 8.70 -13.20 -20.99
C SER A 263 9.81 -12.15 -20.91
N GLY A 264 9.72 -11.25 -19.93
CA GLY A 264 10.70 -10.16 -19.77
C GLY A 264 10.50 -8.94 -20.69
N ALA A 265 9.45 -8.90 -21.53
CA ALA A 265 9.14 -7.75 -22.38
C ALA A 265 8.70 -6.47 -21.62
N GLY A 266 8.65 -6.49 -20.30
CA GLY A 266 8.28 -5.32 -19.48
C GLY A 266 6.80 -5.22 -19.10
N LYS A 267 5.97 -6.23 -19.37
CA LYS A 267 4.51 -6.25 -19.06
C LYS A 267 4.18 -5.86 -17.61
N SER A 268 4.77 -6.54 -16.62
CA SER A 268 4.54 -6.21 -15.20
C SER A 268 5.13 -4.86 -14.79
N THR A 269 6.21 -4.40 -15.47
CA THR A 269 6.76 -3.06 -15.26
C THR A 269 5.78 -2.00 -15.77
N LEU A 270 5.19 -2.21 -16.95
CA LEU A 270 4.16 -1.36 -17.52
C LEU A 270 2.94 -1.31 -16.59
N LEU A 271 2.48 -2.46 -16.10
CA LEU A 271 1.38 -2.52 -15.14
C LEU A 271 1.66 -1.71 -13.87
N GLY A 272 2.87 -1.81 -13.32
CA GLY A 272 3.30 -1.02 -12.17
C GLY A 272 3.33 0.49 -12.45
N ALA A 273 3.75 0.88 -13.66
CA ALA A 273 3.76 2.27 -14.09
C ALA A 273 2.35 2.82 -14.31
N LEU A 274 1.45 2.08 -14.95
CA LEU A 274 0.06 2.50 -15.22
C LEU A 274 -0.82 2.54 -13.97
N THR A 275 -0.46 1.79 -12.93
CA THR A 275 -1.19 1.78 -11.65
C THR A 275 -0.60 2.73 -10.61
N GLY A 276 0.49 3.44 -10.93
CA GLY A 276 1.20 4.32 -10.00
C GLY A 276 1.91 3.61 -8.84
N LEU A 277 1.86 2.26 -8.77
CA LEU A 277 2.58 1.47 -7.76
C LEU A 277 4.09 1.52 -7.95
N ARG A 278 4.52 1.70 -9.20
CA ARG A 278 5.91 1.90 -9.59
C ARG A 278 5.97 3.01 -10.64
N PRO A 279 5.95 4.29 -10.21
CA PRO A 279 5.94 5.43 -11.13
C PRO A 279 7.13 5.38 -12.10
N ALA A 280 6.89 5.85 -13.32
CA ALA A 280 7.96 6.00 -14.31
C ALA A 280 8.91 7.14 -13.95
N GLU A 281 10.15 7.05 -14.46
CA GLU A 281 11.16 8.11 -14.27
C GLU A 281 10.95 9.26 -15.26
N GLN A 282 10.40 8.94 -16.43
CA GLN A 282 10.04 9.88 -17.49
C GLN A 282 8.67 9.51 -18.07
N GLY A 283 8.01 10.50 -18.68
CA GLY A 283 6.67 10.38 -19.24
C GLY A 283 5.57 10.68 -18.22
N ALA A 284 4.33 10.58 -18.69
CA ALA A 284 3.12 10.82 -17.91
C ALA A 284 2.06 9.76 -18.19
N VAL A 285 1.25 9.47 -17.18
CA VAL A 285 0.02 8.68 -17.32
C VAL A 285 -1.14 9.61 -17.00
N LEU A 286 -1.95 9.93 -18.00
CA LEU A 286 -3.09 10.83 -17.86
C LEU A 286 -4.37 10.01 -17.71
N TYR A 287 -4.98 10.10 -16.54
CA TYR A 287 -6.30 9.59 -16.24
C TYR A 287 -7.31 10.71 -16.55
N ASP A 288 -8.06 10.57 -17.64
CA ASP A 288 -9.00 11.60 -18.11
C ASP A 288 -8.41 13.02 -18.13
N GLY A 289 -7.18 13.14 -18.65
CA GLY A 289 -6.44 14.41 -18.72
C GLY A 289 -5.76 14.85 -17.41
N ARG A 290 -5.90 14.09 -16.32
CA ARG A 290 -5.22 14.33 -15.03
C ARG A 290 -3.99 13.45 -14.87
N ASP A 291 -2.89 14.02 -14.41
CA ASP A 291 -1.66 13.26 -14.15
C ASP A 291 -1.82 12.31 -12.97
N LEU A 292 -1.74 11.00 -13.24
CA LEU A 292 -1.90 9.94 -12.25
C LEU A 292 -0.85 9.99 -11.15
N TYR A 293 0.41 10.34 -11.47
CA TYR A 293 1.49 10.34 -10.50
C TYR A 293 1.38 11.52 -9.55
N ARG A 294 0.99 12.68 -10.07
CA ARG A 294 0.71 13.87 -9.27
C ARG A 294 -0.51 13.70 -8.37
N ASP A 295 -1.61 13.21 -8.94
CA ASP A 295 -2.91 13.10 -8.26
C ASP A 295 -3.16 11.70 -7.66
N TYR A 296 -2.10 10.89 -7.50
CA TYR A 296 -2.18 9.48 -7.12
C TYR A 296 -2.99 9.23 -5.84
N ALA A 297 -2.87 10.14 -4.87
CA ALA A 297 -3.52 9.99 -3.58
C ALA A 297 -5.06 9.97 -3.69
N GLU A 298 -5.62 10.72 -4.64
CA GLU A 298 -7.04 10.76 -4.98
C GLU A 298 -7.41 9.65 -5.97
N LEU A 299 -6.64 9.51 -7.05
CA LEU A 299 -7.00 8.64 -8.17
C LEU A 299 -6.86 7.14 -7.86
N ARG A 300 -6.00 6.75 -6.92
CA ARG A 300 -5.77 5.32 -6.59
C ARG A 300 -7.04 4.57 -6.18
N SER A 301 -8.05 5.23 -5.61
CA SER A 301 -9.30 4.57 -5.22
C SER A 301 -10.20 4.23 -6.40
N ARG A 302 -9.96 4.87 -7.56
CA ARG A 302 -10.67 4.65 -8.82
C ARG A 302 -10.04 3.55 -9.67
N ILE A 303 -8.86 3.07 -9.26
CA ILE A 303 -8.09 2.05 -9.95
C ILE A 303 -8.20 0.73 -9.18
N GLY A 304 -8.78 -0.30 -9.82
CA GLY A 304 -8.76 -1.67 -9.32
C GLY A 304 -7.57 -2.45 -9.91
N LEU A 305 -6.89 -3.26 -9.10
CA LEU A 305 -5.83 -4.15 -9.55
C LEU A 305 -6.09 -5.58 -9.08
N VAL A 306 -6.24 -6.49 -10.04
CA VAL A 306 -6.38 -7.93 -9.80
C VAL A 306 -5.03 -8.60 -10.11
N PRO A 307 -4.30 -9.08 -9.09
CA PRO A 307 -3.01 -9.73 -9.30
C PRO A 307 -3.15 -11.09 -9.98
N GLN A 308 -2.02 -11.64 -10.44
CA GLN A 308 -1.92 -12.98 -11.03
C GLN A 308 -2.45 -14.05 -10.06
N ASP A 309 -1.88 -14.13 -8.85
CA ASP A 309 -2.31 -15.08 -7.83
C ASP A 309 -3.69 -14.71 -7.23
N ASP A 310 -4.54 -15.70 -7.03
CA ASP A 310 -5.81 -15.56 -6.31
C ASP A 310 -5.58 -15.40 -4.80
N ILE A 311 -5.29 -14.17 -4.37
CA ILE A 311 -5.07 -13.83 -2.95
C ILE A 311 -6.42 -13.77 -2.22
N LEU A 312 -6.95 -14.93 -1.83
CA LEU A 312 -8.27 -15.12 -1.22
C LEU A 312 -8.20 -15.92 0.09
N HIS A 313 -9.16 -15.69 0.99
CA HIS A 313 -9.40 -16.55 2.16
C HIS A 313 -10.18 -17.81 1.73
N ALA A 314 -9.47 -18.83 1.26
CA ALA A 314 -10.07 -20.02 0.64
C ALA A 314 -11.07 -20.78 1.53
N GLN A 315 -10.92 -20.71 2.86
CA GLN A 315 -11.81 -21.39 3.81
C GLN A 315 -13.20 -20.73 3.88
N LEU A 316 -13.31 -19.43 3.56
CA LEU A 316 -14.56 -18.70 3.64
C LEU A 316 -15.46 -18.97 2.42
N THR A 317 -16.75 -18.68 2.59
CA THR A 317 -17.68 -18.62 1.45
C THR A 317 -17.49 -17.33 0.66
N VAL A 318 -17.88 -17.32 -0.62
CA VAL A 318 -17.79 -16.13 -1.50
C VAL A 318 -18.43 -14.91 -0.85
N ARG A 319 -19.66 -15.05 -0.37
CA ARG A 319 -20.42 -14.00 0.32
C ARG A 319 -19.69 -13.48 1.56
N ARG A 320 -19.15 -14.36 2.40
CA ARG A 320 -18.43 -13.96 3.63
C ARG A 320 -17.14 -13.23 3.29
N ALA A 321 -16.38 -13.70 2.30
CA ALA A 321 -15.15 -13.05 1.86
C ALA A 321 -15.43 -11.62 1.36
N LEU A 322 -16.44 -11.45 0.50
CA LEU A 322 -16.86 -10.14 0.00
C LEU A 322 -17.40 -9.25 1.11
N THR A 323 -18.18 -9.80 2.04
CA THR A 323 -18.70 -9.05 3.20
C THR A 323 -17.57 -8.50 4.07
N TYR A 324 -16.59 -9.32 4.44
CA TYR A 324 -15.46 -8.84 5.25
C TYR A 324 -14.57 -7.86 4.49
N ALA A 325 -14.39 -8.04 3.18
CA ALA A 325 -13.68 -7.05 2.37
C ALA A 325 -14.44 -5.71 2.31
N ALA A 326 -15.76 -5.73 2.12
CA ALA A 326 -16.62 -4.55 2.18
C ALA A 326 -16.56 -3.88 3.55
N GLU A 327 -16.55 -4.66 4.64
CA GLU A 327 -16.40 -4.11 5.99
C GLU A 327 -15.08 -3.38 6.21
N LEU A 328 -14.00 -3.78 5.54
CA LEU A 328 -12.68 -3.14 5.65
C LEU A 328 -12.47 -1.98 4.67
N ARG A 329 -13.09 -2.04 3.48
CA ARG A 329 -12.95 -1.04 2.41
C ARG A 329 -13.91 0.15 2.55
N PHE A 330 -15.08 -0.04 3.16
CA PHE A 330 -16.07 1.03 3.29
C PHE A 330 -15.98 1.80 4.61
N PRO A 331 -16.44 3.07 4.64
CA PRO A 331 -16.62 3.85 5.85
C PRO A 331 -17.40 3.12 6.95
N GLN A 332 -17.06 3.36 8.21
CA GLN A 332 -17.71 2.68 9.37
C GLN A 332 -19.19 3.04 9.54
N ASP A 333 -19.57 4.22 9.06
CA ASP A 333 -20.94 4.73 9.09
C ASP A 333 -21.81 4.18 7.95
N THR A 334 -21.24 3.35 7.06
CA THR A 334 -22.00 2.58 6.06
C THR A 334 -22.84 1.51 6.73
N ALA A 335 -24.15 1.57 6.52
CA ALA A 335 -25.09 0.65 7.14
C ALA A 335 -24.88 -0.77 6.64
N LYS A 336 -25.12 -1.77 7.50
CA LYS A 336 -24.97 -3.18 7.15
C LYS A 336 -25.79 -3.56 5.91
N ALA A 337 -27.00 -3.01 5.76
CA ALA A 337 -27.86 -3.25 4.61
C ALA A 337 -27.27 -2.71 3.31
N GLU A 338 -26.66 -1.51 3.33
CA GLU A 338 -26.00 -0.89 2.17
C GLU A 338 -24.79 -1.73 1.72
N ARG A 339 -23.98 -2.21 2.68
CA ARG A 339 -22.85 -3.10 2.39
C ARG A 339 -23.32 -4.42 1.79
N GLN A 340 -24.38 -5.00 2.36
CA GLN A 340 -24.94 -6.27 1.88
C GLN A 340 -25.50 -6.12 0.47
N ALA A 341 -26.24 -5.04 0.20
CA ALA A 341 -26.76 -4.73 -1.13
C ALA A 341 -25.62 -4.60 -2.16
N ARG A 342 -24.51 -3.93 -1.81
CA ARG A 342 -23.34 -3.84 -2.71
C ARG A 342 -22.67 -5.19 -2.94
N VAL A 343 -22.56 -6.03 -1.91
CA VAL A 343 -22.05 -7.40 -2.07
C VAL A 343 -22.94 -8.23 -2.99
N ASP A 344 -24.26 -8.13 -2.83
CA ASP A 344 -25.23 -8.85 -3.66
C ASP A 344 -25.23 -8.37 -5.11
N GLU A 345 -25.05 -7.07 -5.34
CA GLU A 345 -24.87 -6.47 -6.66
C GLU A 345 -23.64 -7.08 -7.36
N VAL A 346 -22.47 -7.08 -6.70
CA VAL A 346 -21.23 -7.63 -7.28
C VAL A 346 -21.32 -9.15 -7.52
N ILE A 347 -21.96 -9.90 -6.61
CA ILE A 347 -22.19 -11.34 -6.79
C ILE A 347 -23.05 -11.60 -8.03
N ARG A 348 -24.06 -10.74 -8.28
CA ARG A 348 -24.93 -10.85 -9.46
C ARG A 348 -24.18 -10.48 -10.73
N GLU A 349 -23.47 -9.36 -10.71
CA GLU A 349 -22.67 -8.81 -11.81
C GLU A 349 -21.67 -9.85 -12.35
N LEU A 350 -21.00 -10.60 -11.48
CA LEU A 350 -20.02 -11.62 -11.90
C LEU A 350 -20.60 -13.04 -12.09
N GLY A 351 -21.92 -13.19 -12.04
CA GLY A 351 -22.59 -14.47 -12.21
C GLY A 351 -22.27 -15.49 -11.11
N LEU A 352 -22.02 -15.04 -9.88
CA LEU A 352 -21.62 -15.88 -8.73
C LEU A 352 -22.80 -16.27 -7.82
N VAL A 353 -24.03 -15.91 -8.18
CA VAL A 353 -25.24 -16.09 -7.33
C VAL A 353 -25.39 -17.52 -6.80
N GLN A 354 -25.30 -18.52 -7.68
CA GLN A 354 -25.44 -19.95 -7.32
C GLN A 354 -24.26 -20.50 -6.51
N ARG A 355 -23.21 -19.71 -6.32
CA ARG A 355 -21.95 -20.08 -5.65
C ARG A 355 -21.66 -19.17 -4.45
N ALA A 356 -22.56 -18.23 -4.14
CA ALA A 356 -22.37 -17.22 -3.12
C ALA A 356 -22.06 -17.82 -1.73
N ASP A 357 -22.71 -18.93 -1.41
CA ASP A 357 -22.57 -19.61 -0.11
C ASP A 357 -21.66 -20.84 -0.17
N GLN A 358 -21.03 -21.10 -1.31
CA GLN A 358 -20.02 -22.14 -1.47
C GLN A 358 -18.65 -21.65 -0.95
N SER A 359 -17.88 -22.55 -0.35
CA SER A 359 -16.52 -22.25 0.12
C SER A 359 -15.55 -22.09 -1.06
N ILE A 360 -14.71 -21.07 -1.01
CA ILE A 360 -13.83 -20.66 -2.11
C ILE A 360 -12.84 -21.79 -2.51
N HIS A 361 -12.39 -22.61 -1.56
CA HIS A 361 -11.49 -23.74 -1.85
C HIS A 361 -12.08 -24.77 -2.82
N SER A 362 -13.41 -24.86 -2.92
CA SER A 362 -14.12 -25.82 -3.76
C SER A 362 -14.53 -25.28 -5.14
N LEU A 363 -14.22 -24.01 -5.43
CA LEU A 363 -14.52 -23.37 -6.71
C LEU A 363 -13.49 -23.76 -7.78
N SER A 364 -13.91 -23.74 -9.05
CA SER A 364 -12.99 -23.89 -10.19
C SER A 364 -12.02 -22.70 -10.31
N GLY A 365 -10.95 -22.83 -11.10
CA GLY A 365 -9.99 -21.74 -11.32
C GLY A 365 -10.65 -20.46 -11.83
N GLY A 366 -11.45 -20.54 -12.90
CA GLY A 366 -12.16 -19.38 -13.44
C GLY A 366 -13.16 -18.76 -12.45
N GLN A 367 -13.83 -19.59 -11.62
CA GLN A 367 -14.73 -19.09 -10.57
C GLN A 367 -13.98 -18.35 -9.46
N ARG A 368 -12.82 -18.86 -9.02
CA ARG A 368 -11.96 -18.15 -8.05
C ARG A 368 -11.47 -16.83 -8.63
N LYS A 369 -11.09 -16.78 -9.91
CA LYS A 369 -10.70 -15.52 -10.55
C LYS A 369 -11.82 -14.50 -10.56
N ARG A 370 -13.07 -14.92 -10.84
CA ARG A 370 -14.25 -14.04 -10.69
C ARG A 370 -14.38 -13.50 -9.27
N VAL A 371 -14.14 -14.31 -8.23
CA VAL A 371 -14.13 -13.81 -6.84
C VAL A 371 -12.98 -12.83 -6.59
N SER A 372 -11.81 -13.03 -7.19
CA SER A 372 -10.69 -12.08 -7.14
C SER A 372 -11.05 -10.72 -7.76
N VAL A 373 -11.76 -10.73 -8.90
CA VAL A 373 -12.31 -9.53 -9.55
C VAL A 373 -13.40 -8.89 -8.68
N ALA A 374 -14.29 -9.70 -8.11
CA ALA A 374 -15.38 -9.25 -7.23
C ALA A 374 -14.87 -8.38 -6.06
N LEU A 375 -13.75 -8.77 -5.45
CA LEU A 375 -13.15 -8.02 -4.35
C LEU A 375 -12.74 -6.59 -4.75
N GLU A 376 -12.27 -6.41 -5.98
CA GLU A 376 -11.91 -5.08 -6.49
C GLU A 376 -13.13 -4.28 -6.93
N LEU A 377 -14.15 -4.95 -7.48
CA LEU A 377 -15.38 -4.28 -7.88
C LEU A 377 -16.19 -3.72 -6.71
N LEU A 378 -15.96 -4.14 -5.46
CA LEU A 378 -16.66 -3.60 -4.30
C LEU A 378 -16.65 -2.06 -4.29
N THR A 379 -15.51 -1.43 -4.61
CA THR A 379 -15.34 0.03 -4.60
C THR A 379 -15.71 0.73 -5.90
N LYS A 380 -16.34 0.04 -6.88
CA LYS A 380 -16.72 0.58 -8.19
C LYS A 380 -15.58 1.30 -8.94
N PRO A 381 -14.39 0.68 -9.11
CA PRO A 381 -13.32 1.31 -9.89
C PRO A 381 -13.78 1.51 -11.34
N SER A 382 -13.46 2.69 -11.91
CA SER A 382 -13.69 3.02 -13.31
C SER A 382 -12.59 2.46 -14.23
N LEU A 383 -11.39 2.27 -13.68
CA LEU A 383 -10.26 1.64 -14.38
C LEU A 383 -9.84 0.34 -13.67
N LEU A 384 -9.88 -0.78 -14.40
CA LEU A 384 -9.55 -2.10 -13.87
C LEU A 384 -8.35 -2.71 -14.57
N PHE A 385 -7.33 -3.06 -13.81
CA PHE A 385 -6.15 -3.76 -14.27
C PHE A 385 -6.16 -5.21 -13.83
N LEU A 386 -5.82 -6.13 -14.72
CA LEU A 386 -5.69 -7.55 -14.41
C LEU A 386 -4.34 -8.07 -14.88
N ASP A 387 -3.59 -8.67 -13.95
CA ASP A 387 -2.34 -9.36 -14.24
C ASP A 387 -2.62 -10.85 -14.44
N GLU A 388 -2.32 -11.34 -15.64
CA GLU A 388 -2.50 -12.71 -16.11
C GLU A 388 -3.78 -13.41 -15.62
N PRO A 389 -4.98 -12.86 -15.91
CA PRO A 389 -6.21 -13.37 -15.32
C PRO A 389 -6.62 -14.77 -15.79
N THR A 390 -6.04 -15.24 -16.90
CA THR A 390 -6.35 -16.56 -17.47
C THR A 390 -5.23 -17.58 -17.31
N SER A 391 -4.16 -17.22 -16.59
CA SER A 391 -3.03 -18.12 -16.32
C SER A 391 -3.48 -19.39 -15.58
N GLY A 392 -3.10 -20.56 -16.11
CA GLY A 392 -3.42 -21.86 -15.51
C GLY A 392 -4.88 -22.30 -15.63
N LEU A 393 -5.69 -21.61 -16.45
CA LEU A 393 -7.06 -22.02 -16.78
C LEU A 393 -7.09 -22.89 -18.03
N ASP A 394 -8.08 -23.79 -18.12
CA ASP A 394 -8.38 -24.46 -19.38
C ASP A 394 -8.99 -23.47 -20.40
N PRO A 395 -8.95 -23.76 -21.71
CA PRO A 395 -9.44 -22.86 -22.75
C PRO A 395 -10.90 -22.41 -22.58
N GLY A 396 -11.77 -23.27 -22.04
CA GLY A 396 -13.17 -22.92 -21.80
C GLY A 396 -13.33 -21.90 -20.68
N MET A 397 -12.58 -22.07 -19.59
CA MET A 397 -12.55 -21.11 -18.48
C MET A 397 -11.85 -19.80 -18.85
N ASP A 398 -10.77 -19.83 -19.63
CA ASP A 398 -10.09 -18.63 -20.18
C ASP A 398 -11.11 -17.75 -20.93
N ARG A 399 -11.78 -18.33 -21.94
CA ARG A 399 -12.80 -17.64 -22.72
C ARG A 399 -13.93 -17.08 -21.86
N SER A 400 -14.37 -17.84 -20.86
CA SER A 400 -15.42 -17.40 -19.94
C SER A 400 -15.00 -16.21 -19.06
N VAL A 401 -13.74 -16.15 -18.64
CA VAL A 401 -13.18 -15.01 -17.90
C VAL A 401 -13.06 -13.80 -18.82
N MET A 402 -12.55 -13.97 -20.05
CA MET A 402 -12.38 -12.87 -21.00
C MET A 402 -13.73 -12.24 -21.42
N HIS A 403 -14.78 -13.04 -21.64
CA HIS A 403 -16.12 -12.50 -21.89
C HIS A 403 -16.68 -11.73 -20.69
N MET A 404 -16.43 -12.19 -19.44
CA MET A 404 -16.83 -11.43 -18.26
C MET A 404 -16.11 -10.07 -18.18
N LEU A 405 -14.84 -9.99 -18.59
CA LEU A 405 -14.11 -8.72 -18.65
C LEU A 405 -14.62 -7.80 -19.75
N ARG A 406 -15.07 -8.36 -20.89
CA ARG A 406 -15.78 -7.63 -21.94
C ARG A 406 -17.10 -7.05 -21.42
N ASP A 407 -17.91 -7.86 -20.73
CA ASP A 407 -19.17 -7.39 -20.13
C ASP A 407 -18.92 -6.22 -19.16
N LEU A 408 -17.88 -6.30 -18.32
CA LEU A 408 -17.50 -5.20 -17.43
C LEU A 408 -17.11 -3.92 -18.19
N ALA A 409 -16.47 -4.05 -19.35
CA ALA A 409 -16.11 -2.92 -20.19
C ALA A 409 -17.33 -2.29 -20.87
N ASP A 410 -18.25 -3.13 -21.37
CA ASP A 410 -19.54 -2.70 -21.94
C ASP A 410 -20.41 -1.96 -20.91
N ASP A 411 -20.34 -2.37 -19.64
CA ASP A 411 -21.03 -1.74 -18.51
C ASP A 411 -20.47 -0.37 -18.11
N GLY A 412 -19.37 0.10 -18.73
CA GLY A 412 -18.85 1.44 -18.50
C GLY A 412 -17.35 1.51 -18.25
N ARG A 413 -16.71 0.42 -17.83
CA ARG A 413 -15.36 0.46 -17.26
C ARG A 413 -14.29 0.37 -18.34
N THR A 414 -13.13 0.92 -18.06
CA THR A 414 -11.94 0.67 -18.88
C THR A 414 -11.15 -0.47 -18.24
N VAL A 415 -10.87 -1.52 -19.02
CA VAL A 415 -10.28 -2.77 -18.55
C VAL A 415 -8.98 -3.04 -19.29
N ILE A 416 -7.88 -3.18 -18.56
CA ILE A 416 -6.56 -3.48 -19.10
C ILE A 416 -6.10 -4.84 -18.58
N VAL A 417 -5.94 -5.79 -19.49
CA VAL A 417 -5.56 -7.17 -19.21
C VAL A 417 -4.15 -7.43 -19.69
N VAL A 418 -3.24 -7.73 -18.78
CA VAL A 418 -1.93 -8.30 -19.12
C VAL A 418 -2.10 -9.81 -19.23
N THR A 419 -1.78 -10.41 -20.37
CA THR A 419 -1.91 -11.87 -20.55
C THR A 419 -0.81 -12.43 -21.44
N HIS A 420 -0.50 -13.70 -21.26
CA HIS A 420 0.30 -14.51 -22.19
C HIS A 420 -0.58 -15.45 -23.04
N SER A 421 -1.88 -15.56 -22.72
CA SER A 421 -2.85 -16.34 -23.49
C SER A 421 -3.31 -15.55 -24.71
N VAL A 422 -3.32 -16.21 -25.86
CA VAL A 422 -3.78 -15.64 -27.13
C VAL A 422 -5.14 -16.17 -27.57
N LEU A 423 -5.75 -17.05 -26.77
CA LEU A 423 -6.95 -17.81 -27.13
C LEU A 423 -8.21 -16.96 -27.29
N SER A 424 -8.27 -15.79 -26.64
CA SER A 424 -9.45 -14.94 -26.59
C SER A 424 -9.08 -13.46 -26.74
N LEU A 425 -8.07 -13.15 -27.56
CA LEU A 425 -7.72 -11.77 -27.87
C LEU A 425 -8.76 -11.08 -28.75
N ASP A 426 -9.55 -11.85 -29.49
CA ASP A 426 -10.62 -11.38 -30.39
C ASP A 426 -11.73 -10.62 -29.66
N VAL A 427 -11.93 -10.85 -28.35
CA VAL A 427 -12.91 -10.10 -27.56
C VAL A 427 -12.44 -8.70 -27.15
N CYS A 428 -11.16 -8.38 -27.34
CA CYS A 428 -10.56 -7.11 -26.94
C CYS A 428 -10.74 -6.04 -28.02
N ASP A 429 -10.98 -4.79 -27.62
CA ASP A 429 -11.05 -3.67 -28.58
C ASP A 429 -9.68 -3.28 -29.11
N ARG A 430 -8.65 -3.44 -28.26
CA ARG A 430 -7.27 -3.05 -28.54
C ARG A 430 -6.31 -4.11 -28.04
N LEU A 431 -5.19 -4.22 -28.73
CA LEU A 431 -4.07 -5.07 -28.41
C LEU A 431 -2.80 -4.23 -28.41
N LEU A 432 -2.07 -4.28 -27.31
CA LEU A 432 -0.72 -3.76 -27.17
C LEU A 432 0.26 -4.93 -27.14
N VAL A 433 1.18 -4.99 -28.10
CA VAL A 433 2.25 -5.98 -28.13
C VAL A 433 3.54 -5.30 -27.69
N LEU A 434 4.16 -5.81 -26.62
CA LEU A 434 5.47 -5.37 -26.16
C LEU A 434 6.57 -6.30 -26.70
N ALA A 435 7.61 -5.71 -27.27
CA ALA A 435 8.84 -6.40 -27.63
C ALA A 435 9.86 -6.40 -26.46
N PRO A 436 10.86 -7.31 -26.49
CA PRO A 436 11.99 -7.25 -25.58
C PRO A 436 12.62 -5.85 -25.46
N GLY A 437 13.00 -5.48 -24.24
CA GLY A 437 13.48 -4.13 -23.93
C GLY A 437 12.37 -3.12 -23.57
N GLY A 438 11.11 -3.55 -23.50
CA GLY A 438 10.02 -2.70 -23.04
C GLY A 438 9.57 -1.67 -24.07
N ARG A 439 9.59 -2.05 -25.35
CA ARG A 439 9.21 -1.20 -26.49
C ARG A 439 7.89 -1.66 -27.09
N VAL A 440 7.11 -0.72 -27.62
CA VAL A 440 5.86 -1.04 -28.33
C VAL A 440 6.18 -1.62 -29.70
N ALA A 441 5.77 -2.86 -29.94
CA ALA A 441 5.86 -3.54 -31.23
C ALA A 441 4.59 -3.39 -32.07
N TYR A 442 3.43 -3.22 -31.42
CA TYR A 442 2.14 -2.99 -32.08
C TYR A 442 1.13 -2.41 -31.10
N PHE A 443 0.26 -1.53 -31.60
CA PHE A 443 -0.96 -1.09 -30.91
C PHE A 443 -2.10 -0.90 -31.93
N GLY A 444 -3.26 -1.50 -31.66
CA GLY A 444 -4.41 -1.45 -32.58
C GLY A 444 -5.40 -2.59 -32.34
N PRO A 445 -6.36 -2.82 -33.23
CA PRO A 445 -7.29 -3.96 -33.14
C PRO A 445 -6.54 -5.30 -33.20
N PRO A 446 -6.97 -6.33 -32.44
CA PRO A 446 -6.32 -7.66 -32.46
C PRO A 446 -6.27 -8.30 -33.85
N GLY A 447 -7.32 -8.12 -34.67
CA GLY A 447 -7.43 -8.73 -36.00
C GLY A 447 -6.44 -8.22 -37.04
N GLU A 448 -5.83 -7.06 -36.82
CA GLU A 448 -4.82 -6.47 -37.74
C GLU A 448 -3.38 -6.84 -37.35
N ALA A 449 -3.16 -7.40 -36.15
CA ALA A 449 -1.83 -7.57 -35.57
C ALA A 449 -0.98 -8.62 -36.32
N LEU A 450 -1.53 -9.82 -36.55
CA LEU A 450 -0.82 -10.91 -37.22
C LEU A 450 -0.47 -10.54 -38.67
N GLY A 451 -1.41 -9.92 -39.39
CA GLY A 451 -1.17 -9.38 -40.73
C GLY A 451 -0.08 -8.30 -40.77
N PHE A 452 0.01 -7.45 -39.74
CA PHE A 452 1.09 -6.46 -39.63
C PHE A 452 2.48 -7.13 -39.45
N PHE A 453 2.55 -8.17 -38.61
CA PHE A 453 3.81 -8.88 -38.40
C PHE A 453 4.20 -9.82 -39.55
N GLY A 454 3.23 -10.20 -40.38
CA GLY A 454 3.41 -11.13 -41.50
C GLY A 454 3.38 -12.60 -41.07
N PHE A 455 2.57 -12.93 -40.06
CA PHE A 455 2.37 -14.30 -39.56
C PHE A 455 0.88 -14.67 -39.61
N ASP A 456 0.59 -15.96 -39.66
CA ASP A 456 -0.79 -16.47 -39.63
C ASP A 456 -1.21 -16.90 -38.21
N GLU A 457 -0.23 -17.22 -37.35
CA GLU A 457 -0.48 -17.67 -35.97
C GLU A 457 0.40 -16.93 -34.94
N TRP A 458 -0.14 -16.75 -33.73
CA TRP A 458 0.57 -16.10 -32.63
C TRP A 458 1.86 -16.79 -32.14
N PRO A 459 1.95 -18.14 -32.10
CA PRO A 459 3.20 -18.81 -31.73
C PRO A 459 4.37 -18.38 -32.62
N GLU A 460 4.18 -18.28 -33.94
CA GLU A 460 5.20 -17.84 -34.89
C GLU A 460 5.67 -16.41 -34.61
N ALA A 461 4.72 -15.51 -34.32
CA ALA A 461 5.02 -14.12 -33.96
C ALA A 461 5.84 -14.03 -32.65
N PHE A 462 5.50 -14.81 -31.62
CA PHE A 462 6.27 -14.82 -30.37
C PHE A 462 7.66 -15.44 -30.53
N GLU A 463 7.78 -16.53 -31.28
CA GLU A 463 9.09 -17.11 -31.62
C GLU A 463 9.96 -16.08 -32.37
N ALA A 464 9.37 -15.31 -33.27
CA ALA A 464 10.08 -14.24 -33.97
C ALA A 464 10.54 -13.13 -33.01
N PHE A 465 9.73 -12.73 -32.02
CA PHE A 465 10.15 -11.73 -31.01
C PHE A 465 11.31 -12.22 -30.13
N GLU A 466 11.39 -13.53 -29.84
CA GLU A 466 12.46 -14.11 -29.03
C GLU A 466 13.75 -14.35 -29.82
N ASN A 467 13.62 -14.82 -31.06
CA ASN A 467 14.74 -15.22 -31.93
C ASN A 467 15.34 -14.06 -32.73
N GLN A 468 14.55 -13.02 -33.06
CA GLN A 468 14.99 -11.87 -33.87
C GLN A 468 15.15 -10.62 -33.02
N GLN A 469 16.00 -10.67 -31.99
CA GLN A 469 16.19 -9.55 -31.05
C GLN A 469 16.79 -8.29 -31.71
N ASP A 470 17.53 -8.45 -32.81
CA ASP A 470 18.11 -7.35 -33.58
C ASP A 470 17.10 -6.64 -34.49
N ARG A 471 15.91 -7.23 -34.71
CA ARG A 471 14.87 -6.62 -35.53
C ARG A 471 14.20 -5.48 -34.78
N ASP A 472 14.18 -4.30 -35.38
CA ASP A 472 13.51 -3.13 -34.81
C ASP A 472 11.99 -3.15 -35.05
N TRP A 473 11.29 -4.01 -34.32
CA TRP A 473 9.83 -4.11 -34.34
C TRP A 473 9.16 -2.77 -34.03
N SER A 474 9.74 -1.99 -33.11
CA SER A 474 9.18 -0.72 -32.67
C SER A 474 9.30 0.37 -33.74
N GLY A 475 10.46 0.48 -34.38
CA GLY A 475 10.66 1.38 -35.52
C GLY A 475 9.75 1.05 -36.69
N GLN A 476 9.58 -0.24 -37.02
CA GLN A 476 8.64 -0.70 -38.06
C GLN A 476 7.21 -0.25 -37.76
N TYR A 477 6.75 -0.44 -36.52
CA TYR A 477 5.42 0.00 -36.11
C TYR A 477 5.27 1.52 -36.14
N ARG A 478 6.23 2.29 -35.60
CA ARG A 478 6.22 3.76 -35.64
C ARG A 478 6.17 4.33 -37.07
N ALA A 479 6.76 3.63 -38.04
CA ALA A 479 6.72 4.02 -39.45
C ALA A 479 5.41 3.64 -40.17
N SER A 480 4.60 2.76 -39.57
CA SER A 480 3.39 2.21 -40.19
C SER A 480 2.22 3.19 -40.24
N THR A 481 1.24 2.91 -41.10
CA THR A 481 -0.05 3.61 -41.12
C THR A 481 -0.84 3.36 -39.84
N LEU A 482 -0.73 2.16 -39.26
CA LEU A 482 -1.44 1.77 -38.03
C LEU A 482 -1.07 2.65 -36.84
N TYR A 483 0.21 3.00 -36.69
CA TYR A 483 0.66 3.94 -35.66
C TYR A 483 0.03 5.32 -35.84
N ARG A 484 -0.06 5.81 -37.08
CA ARG A 484 -0.70 7.10 -37.38
C ARG A 484 -2.20 7.07 -37.10
N THR A 485 -2.86 5.94 -37.33
CA THR A 485 -4.30 5.78 -37.12
C THR A 485 -4.64 5.66 -35.63
N TYR A 486 -3.90 4.85 -34.88
CA TYR A 486 -4.29 4.44 -33.52
C TYR A 486 -3.53 5.14 -32.38
N VAL A 487 -2.35 5.70 -32.64
CA VAL A 487 -1.56 6.41 -31.61
C VAL A 487 -1.52 7.91 -31.88
N ARG A 488 -1.35 8.33 -33.14
CA ARG A 488 -1.27 9.76 -33.49
C ARG A 488 -2.64 10.34 -33.79
N VAL A 489 -3.38 10.77 -32.77
CA VAL A 489 -4.64 11.50 -33.00
C VAL A 489 -4.35 12.86 -33.67
N PRO A 490 -4.93 13.18 -34.85
CA PRO A 490 -4.78 14.49 -35.45
C PRO A 490 -5.46 15.56 -34.57
N GLY A 491 -4.69 16.50 -34.02
CA GLY A 491 -5.22 17.69 -33.37
C GLY A 491 -5.05 17.80 -31.85
N GLN A 492 -4.50 16.79 -31.16
CA GLN A 492 -4.02 16.97 -29.79
C GLN A 492 -2.59 17.53 -29.82
N PRO A 493 -2.33 18.76 -29.35
CA PRO A 493 -0.97 19.19 -29.10
C PRO A 493 -0.40 18.25 -28.05
N MET A 494 0.65 17.49 -28.40
CA MET A 494 1.56 16.96 -27.39
C MET A 494 1.92 18.14 -26.51
N ALA A 495 1.58 18.10 -25.23
CA ALA A 495 1.92 19.16 -24.30
C ALA A 495 3.45 19.20 -24.14
N ALA A 496 4.11 19.83 -25.10
CA ALA A 496 5.51 20.17 -25.08
C ALA A 496 5.71 21.20 -23.96
N GLY A 497 5.89 20.72 -22.73
CA GLY A 497 5.97 21.57 -21.55
C GLY A 497 5.76 20.87 -20.20
N ALA A 498 5.42 19.59 -20.16
CA ALA A 498 5.47 18.80 -18.93
C ALA A 498 6.89 18.24 -18.71
N HIS A 499 7.86 19.14 -18.50
CA HIS A 499 9.12 18.70 -17.90
C HIS A 499 8.83 18.18 -16.50
N ALA A 500 9.13 16.90 -16.31
CA ALA A 500 9.01 16.14 -15.09
C ALA A 500 9.67 16.89 -13.92
N GLY A 501 8.84 17.47 -13.05
CA GLY A 501 9.23 17.55 -11.65
C GLY A 501 9.35 16.11 -11.16
N ALA A 502 10.53 15.71 -10.70
CA ALA A 502 10.77 14.37 -10.16
C ALA A 502 9.58 13.94 -9.30
N ALA A 503 8.90 12.87 -9.70
CA ALA A 503 7.68 12.38 -9.05
C ALA A 503 7.96 12.24 -7.56
N ARG A 504 7.48 13.21 -6.76
CA ARG A 504 7.59 13.12 -5.30
C ARG A 504 6.73 11.94 -4.91
N PHE A 505 7.37 10.88 -4.42
CA PHE A 505 6.69 9.68 -3.93
C PHE A 505 5.49 10.09 -3.07
N ALA A 506 4.29 9.72 -3.53
CA ALA A 506 3.04 10.07 -2.88
C ALA A 506 3.05 9.65 -1.40
N ALA A 507 2.41 10.46 -0.56
CA ALA A 507 2.29 10.23 0.87
C ALA A 507 1.68 8.85 1.18
N ALA A 508 2.10 8.26 2.31
CA ALA A 508 1.62 6.96 2.76
C ALA A 508 0.07 6.90 2.81
N PRO A 509 -0.55 5.76 2.45
CA PRO A 509 -1.99 5.62 2.47
C PRO A 509 -2.52 5.88 3.89
N PRO A 510 -3.55 6.73 4.05
CA PRO A 510 -4.09 7.08 5.36
C PRO A 510 -4.75 5.87 6.04
N LYS A 511 -4.91 5.97 7.36
CA LYS A 511 -5.61 4.94 8.16
C LYS A 511 -7.08 4.97 7.80
N ALA A 512 -7.53 3.97 7.04
CA ALA A 512 -8.91 3.90 6.55
C ALA A 512 -9.92 3.83 7.71
N GLN A 513 -9.68 3.05 8.76
CA GLN A 513 -10.68 2.84 9.82
C GLN A 513 -10.11 3.03 11.23
N SER A 514 -10.99 3.32 12.18
CA SER A 514 -10.67 3.21 13.61
C SER A 514 -10.13 1.81 13.90
N TRP A 515 -9.07 1.77 14.70
CA TRP A 515 -8.34 0.54 15.01
C TRP A 515 -9.26 -0.55 15.60
N THR A 516 -10.26 -0.17 16.39
CA THR A 516 -11.21 -1.07 17.04
C THR A 516 -12.14 -1.76 16.06
N ALA A 517 -12.66 -1.03 15.06
CA ALA A 517 -13.53 -1.63 14.05
C ALA A 517 -12.76 -2.62 13.16
N GLN A 518 -11.54 -2.25 12.74
CA GLN A 518 -10.67 -3.17 11.99
C GLN A 518 -10.40 -4.43 12.81
N LEU A 519 -10.05 -4.28 14.09
CA LEU A 519 -9.81 -5.42 14.97
C LEU A 519 -11.05 -6.32 15.06
N SER A 520 -12.25 -5.75 15.26
CA SER A 520 -13.50 -6.52 15.33
C SER A 520 -13.78 -7.31 14.06
N THR A 521 -13.66 -6.68 12.89
CA THR A 521 -13.83 -7.35 11.59
C THR A 521 -12.81 -8.45 11.38
N LEU A 522 -11.53 -8.20 11.69
CA LEU A 522 -10.46 -9.19 11.55
C LEU A 522 -10.62 -10.38 12.49
N VAL A 523 -11.01 -10.14 13.75
CA VAL A 523 -11.33 -11.20 14.73
C VAL A 523 -12.47 -12.07 14.22
N ARG A 524 -13.58 -11.47 13.77
CA ARG A 524 -14.72 -12.22 13.23
C ARG A 524 -14.36 -12.99 11.97
N ARG A 525 -13.60 -12.38 11.05
CA ARG A 525 -13.11 -13.03 9.83
C ARG A 525 -12.21 -14.21 10.13
N TYR A 526 -11.28 -14.03 11.05
CA TYR A 526 -10.30 -15.06 11.37
C TYR A 526 -10.94 -16.22 12.13
N ALA A 527 -11.80 -15.94 13.12
CA ALA A 527 -12.59 -16.96 13.80
C ALA A 527 -13.51 -17.73 12.82
N ALA A 528 -14.08 -17.02 11.84
CA ALA A 528 -14.87 -17.63 10.78
C ALA A 528 -14.06 -18.57 9.87
N ALA A 529 -12.84 -18.18 9.51
CA ALA A 529 -11.95 -18.97 8.68
C ALA A 529 -11.47 -20.23 9.42
N LEU A 530 -11.09 -20.08 10.68
CA LEU A 530 -10.72 -21.21 11.55
C LEU A 530 -11.91 -22.16 11.77
N GLY A 531 -13.10 -21.57 12.01
CA GLY A 531 -14.38 -22.27 12.14
C GLY A 531 -14.75 -23.16 10.95
N ALA A 532 -14.29 -22.80 9.75
CA ALA A 532 -14.60 -23.51 8.52
C ALA A 532 -13.68 -24.72 8.28
N ASP A 533 -12.50 -24.77 8.91
CA ASP A 533 -11.57 -25.90 8.79
C ASP A 533 -11.86 -26.97 9.85
N ARG A 534 -12.81 -27.86 9.52
CA ARG A 534 -13.27 -28.91 10.45
C ARG A 534 -12.15 -29.87 10.86
N THR A 535 -11.23 -30.18 9.95
CA THR A 535 -10.12 -31.10 10.22
C THR A 535 -9.15 -30.47 11.21
N PHE A 536 -8.77 -29.21 10.98
CA PHE A 536 -7.93 -28.47 11.92
C PHE A 536 -8.59 -28.34 13.29
N LEU A 537 -9.88 -27.98 13.36
CA LEU A 537 -10.63 -27.89 14.61
C LEU A 537 -10.67 -29.22 15.37
N ALA A 538 -10.89 -30.34 14.68
CA ALA A 538 -10.92 -31.66 15.32
C ALA A 538 -9.58 -32.01 15.97
N ILE A 539 -8.46 -31.77 15.27
CA ILE A 539 -7.11 -31.98 15.80
C ILE A 539 -6.84 -31.04 16.98
N MET A 540 -7.20 -29.76 16.83
CA MET A 540 -7.04 -28.73 17.87
C MET A 540 -7.83 -29.09 19.14
N ILE A 541 -9.03 -29.63 19.01
CA ILE A 541 -9.82 -30.09 20.16
C ILE A 541 -9.20 -31.35 20.76
N ALA A 542 -8.78 -32.34 19.96
CA ALA A 542 -8.29 -33.62 20.46
C ALA A 542 -6.96 -33.52 21.23
N LEU A 543 -6.02 -32.68 20.77
CA LEU A 543 -4.67 -32.55 21.33
C LEU A 543 -4.63 -32.33 22.86
N PRO A 544 -5.33 -31.34 23.45
CA PRO A 544 -5.32 -31.14 24.91
C PRO A 544 -5.91 -32.30 25.70
N PHE A 545 -6.89 -33.04 25.16
CA PHE A 545 -7.45 -34.22 25.83
C PHE A 545 -6.45 -35.37 25.83
N VAL A 546 -5.81 -35.65 24.68
CA VAL A 546 -4.77 -36.69 24.58
C VAL A 546 -3.65 -36.38 25.56
N MET A 547 -3.22 -35.12 25.58
CA MET A 547 -2.12 -34.70 26.42
C MET A 547 -2.47 -34.71 27.91
N GLY A 548 -3.66 -34.21 28.26
CA GLY A 548 -4.18 -34.28 29.62
C GLY A 548 -4.37 -35.73 30.10
N ALA A 549 -4.87 -36.64 29.24
CA ALA A 549 -5.05 -38.04 29.58
C ALA A 549 -3.72 -38.75 29.83
N MET A 550 -2.67 -38.45 29.05
CA MET A 550 -1.33 -38.98 29.28
C MET A 550 -0.74 -38.44 30.59
N ALA A 551 -0.95 -37.15 30.89
CA ALA A 551 -0.57 -36.56 32.18
C ALA A 551 -1.28 -37.24 33.35
N ARG A 552 -2.58 -37.51 33.23
CA ARG A 552 -3.41 -38.21 34.23
C ARG A 552 -2.93 -39.65 34.44
N ALA A 553 -2.64 -40.35 33.36
CA ALA A 553 -2.12 -41.72 33.41
C ALA A 553 -0.81 -41.80 34.20
N LEU A 554 0.03 -40.77 34.08
CA LEU A 554 1.30 -40.71 34.80
C LEU A 554 1.14 -40.21 36.24
N ALA A 555 0.25 -39.25 36.49
CA ALA A 555 -0.02 -38.71 37.82
C ALA A 555 -0.69 -39.73 38.77
N GLY A 556 -1.50 -40.66 38.24
CA GLY A 556 -2.24 -41.61 39.06
C GLY A 556 -3.28 -40.92 39.96
N HIS A 557 -3.48 -41.44 41.18
CA HIS A 557 -4.39 -40.84 42.17
C HIS A 557 -3.76 -39.70 42.99
N SER A 558 -2.43 -39.66 43.08
CA SER A 558 -1.69 -38.65 43.85
C SER A 558 -0.30 -38.43 43.26
N LEU A 559 0.20 -37.19 43.29
CA LEU A 559 1.56 -36.86 42.84
C LEU A 559 2.59 -37.38 43.85
N THR A 560 3.29 -38.47 43.51
CA THR A 560 4.31 -39.10 44.35
C THR A 560 5.71 -38.73 43.89
N ARG A 561 6.73 -39.21 44.61
CA ARG A 561 8.13 -38.99 44.24
C ARG A 561 8.47 -39.45 42.81
N GLU A 562 7.83 -40.51 42.34
CA GLU A 562 8.09 -41.11 41.02
C GLU A 562 7.30 -40.39 39.90
N THR A 563 6.17 -39.79 40.23
CA THR A 563 5.22 -39.26 39.23
C THR A 563 5.20 -37.74 39.14
N ALA A 564 5.55 -37.00 40.20
CA ALA A 564 5.39 -35.56 40.28
C ALA A 564 6.15 -34.79 39.17
N ILE A 565 7.46 -35.01 39.03
CA ILE A 565 8.27 -34.33 38.00
C ILE A 565 7.74 -34.66 36.60
N ASN A 566 7.47 -35.94 36.34
CA ASN A 566 7.05 -36.35 35.00
C ASN A 566 5.65 -35.82 34.64
N ALA A 567 4.72 -35.77 35.60
CA ALA A 567 3.39 -35.19 35.40
C ALA A 567 3.47 -33.69 35.10
N LEU A 568 4.27 -32.92 35.86
CA LEU A 568 4.48 -31.49 35.60
C LEU A 568 5.22 -31.25 34.27
N LEU A 569 6.21 -32.09 33.94
CA LEU A 569 6.92 -32.01 32.67
C LEU A 569 5.98 -32.25 31.48
N ILE A 570 5.07 -33.22 31.60
CA ILE A 570 4.07 -33.49 30.58
C ILE A 570 3.10 -32.31 30.41
N LEU A 571 2.62 -31.70 31.51
CA LEU A 571 1.80 -30.49 31.45
C LEU A 571 2.54 -29.35 30.73
N CYS A 572 3.85 -29.23 30.99
CA CYS A 572 4.70 -28.23 30.36
C CYS A 572 4.87 -28.48 28.86
N VAL A 573 5.23 -29.70 28.46
CA VAL A 573 5.33 -30.13 27.05
C VAL A 573 4.00 -29.89 26.34
N GLY A 574 2.90 -30.29 26.98
CA GLY A 574 1.57 -30.17 26.43
C GLY A 574 1.11 -28.74 26.21
N GLY A 575 1.37 -27.85 27.17
CA GLY A 575 1.09 -26.42 27.04
C GLY A 575 1.91 -25.77 25.92
N VAL A 576 3.21 -26.07 25.87
CA VAL A 576 4.11 -25.57 24.81
C VAL A 576 3.66 -26.02 23.44
N LEU A 577 3.40 -27.33 23.26
CA LEU A 577 3.03 -27.91 21.98
C LEU A 577 1.69 -27.35 21.50
N THR A 578 0.69 -27.30 22.40
CA THR A 578 -0.64 -26.77 22.10
C THR A 578 -0.56 -25.30 21.68
N GLY A 579 0.15 -24.46 22.45
CA GLY A 579 0.29 -23.03 22.14
C GLY A 579 1.07 -22.76 20.85
N ALA A 580 2.26 -23.35 20.72
CA ALA A 580 3.11 -23.10 19.56
C ALA A 580 2.53 -23.67 18.25
N ALA A 581 1.90 -24.86 18.29
CA ALA A 581 1.32 -25.49 17.10
C ALA A 581 0.21 -24.63 16.47
N ASN A 582 -0.61 -23.98 17.30
CA ASN A 582 -1.69 -23.10 16.84
C ASN A 582 -1.20 -21.85 16.09
N ALA A 583 0.06 -21.45 16.29
CA ALA A 583 0.56 -20.14 15.84
C ALA A 583 1.68 -20.20 14.80
N VAL A 584 2.48 -21.28 14.78
CA VAL A 584 3.74 -21.36 14.02
C VAL A 584 3.56 -21.14 12.50
N ARG A 585 2.39 -21.45 11.95
CA ARG A 585 2.07 -21.30 10.51
C ARG A 585 1.29 -20.03 10.15
N GLU A 586 0.71 -19.35 11.13
CA GLU A 586 -0.38 -18.42 10.89
C GLU A 586 0.01 -17.15 10.11
N LEU A 587 1.18 -16.57 10.39
CA LEU A 587 1.65 -15.36 9.70
C LEU A 587 2.29 -15.67 8.35
N VAL A 588 2.91 -16.84 8.19
CA VAL A 588 3.49 -17.27 6.90
C VAL A 588 2.37 -17.52 5.88
N LYS A 589 1.34 -18.26 6.30
CA LYS A 589 0.19 -18.64 5.45
C LYS A 589 -0.55 -17.44 4.86
N GLU A 590 -0.73 -16.38 5.64
CA GLU A 590 -1.52 -15.20 5.22
C GLU A 590 -0.67 -14.03 4.70
N ARG A 591 0.63 -14.21 4.50
CA ARG A 591 1.55 -13.11 4.18
C ARG A 591 1.13 -12.32 2.94
N THR A 592 0.71 -13.01 1.88
CA THR A 592 0.29 -12.39 0.62
C THR A 592 -0.99 -11.57 0.80
N ILE A 593 -1.97 -12.11 1.53
CA ILE A 593 -3.21 -11.43 1.91
C ILE A 593 -2.90 -10.17 2.74
N TYR A 594 -2.08 -10.31 3.77
CA TYR A 594 -1.70 -9.18 4.62
C TYR A 594 -1.04 -8.06 3.83
N ARG A 595 -0.10 -8.37 2.92
CA ARG A 595 0.57 -7.35 2.09
C ARG A 595 -0.42 -6.58 1.21
N ARG A 596 -1.37 -7.28 0.59
CA ARG A 596 -2.41 -6.68 -0.26
C ARG A 596 -3.32 -5.77 0.56
N GLU A 597 -3.86 -6.27 1.67
CA GLU A 597 -4.77 -5.47 2.51
C GLU A 597 -4.07 -4.27 3.17
N ARG A 598 -2.77 -4.40 3.49
CA ARG A 598 -1.96 -3.28 4.00
C ARG A 598 -1.77 -2.16 2.97
N ALA A 599 -1.66 -2.49 1.68
CA ALA A 599 -1.56 -1.48 0.63
C ALA A 599 -2.82 -0.59 0.57
N VAL A 600 -3.96 -1.10 1.02
CA VAL A 600 -5.26 -0.41 1.06
C VAL A 600 -5.60 0.16 2.46
N GLY A 601 -4.64 0.19 3.40
CA GLY A 601 -4.81 0.88 4.69
C GLY A 601 -5.29 0.04 5.88
N LEU A 602 -5.26 -1.29 5.80
CA LEU A 602 -5.38 -2.19 6.98
C LEU A 602 -4.34 -1.79 8.04
N SER A 603 -4.57 -1.90 9.36
CA SER A 603 -3.60 -1.62 10.43
C SER A 603 -2.75 -2.85 10.84
N ARG A 604 -1.43 -2.68 11.02
CA ARG A 604 -0.51 -3.76 11.46
C ARG A 604 -0.88 -4.30 12.84
N SER A 605 -1.15 -3.38 13.78
CA SER A 605 -1.45 -3.75 15.16
C SER A 605 -2.84 -4.38 15.26
N ALA A 606 -3.82 -3.91 14.47
CA ALA A 606 -5.14 -4.55 14.43
C ALA A 606 -5.03 -5.98 13.86
N TYR A 607 -4.24 -6.18 12.81
CA TYR A 607 -3.97 -7.51 12.26
C TYR A 607 -3.31 -8.43 13.31
N LEU A 608 -2.19 -8.01 13.90
CA LEU A 608 -1.51 -8.84 14.91
C LEU A 608 -2.42 -9.13 16.12
N MET A 609 -3.10 -8.12 16.64
CA MET A 609 -4.00 -8.32 17.78
C MET A 609 -5.19 -9.22 17.44
N SER A 610 -5.69 -9.22 16.19
CA SER A 610 -6.74 -10.17 15.80
C SER A 610 -6.30 -11.62 15.93
N LYS A 611 -5.02 -11.91 15.66
CA LYS A 611 -4.41 -13.24 15.84
C LYS A 611 -4.24 -13.56 17.32
N VAL A 612 -3.67 -12.63 18.08
CA VAL A 612 -3.43 -12.79 19.53
C VAL A 612 -4.73 -13.02 20.28
N VAL A 613 -5.81 -12.29 19.97
CA VAL A 613 -7.10 -12.43 20.64
C VAL A 613 -7.74 -13.80 20.34
N VAL A 614 -7.82 -14.19 19.06
CA VAL A 614 -8.48 -15.44 18.66
C VAL A 614 -7.66 -16.66 19.08
N LEU A 615 -6.38 -16.72 18.70
CA LEU A 615 -5.51 -17.84 19.06
C LEU A 615 -5.26 -17.90 20.56
N GLY A 616 -5.16 -16.74 21.22
CA GLY A 616 -4.95 -16.66 22.67
C GLY A 616 -6.15 -17.23 23.43
N ALA A 617 -7.38 -16.85 23.05
CA ALA A 617 -8.59 -17.39 23.68
C ALA A 617 -8.69 -18.91 23.51
N ILE A 618 -8.40 -19.42 22.31
CA ILE A 618 -8.41 -20.86 22.02
C ILE A 618 -7.32 -21.57 22.83
N THR A 619 -6.09 -21.05 22.81
CA THR A 619 -4.94 -21.66 23.48
C THR A 619 -5.13 -21.70 24.99
N VAL A 620 -5.67 -20.64 25.59
CA VAL A 620 -6.02 -20.61 27.03
C VAL A 620 -7.11 -21.63 27.34
N ALA A 621 -8.17 -21.72 26.53
CA ALA A 621 -9.22 -22.72 26.73
C ALA A 621 -8.67 -24.16 26.62
N GLN A 622 -7.79 -24.45 25.66
CA GLN A 622 -7.15 -25.75 25.53
C GLN A 622 -6.23 -26.06 26.71
N ALA A 623 -5.49 -25.07 27.22
CA ALA A 623 -4.65 -25.23 28.40
C ALA A 623 -5.47 -25.55 29.65
N VAL A 624 -6.61 -24.87 29.84
CA VAL A 624 -7.55 -25.18 30.92
C VAL A 624 -8.07 -26.60 30.79
N VAL A 625 -8.52 -27.03 29.61
CA VAL A 625 -8.96 -28.41 29.37
C VAL A 625 -7.86 -29.41 29.66
N LEU A 626 -6.64 -29.16 29.16
CA LEU A 626 -5.48 -30.01 29.38
C LEU A 626 -5.22 -30.20 30.88
N THR A 627 -5.16 -29.12 31.66
CA THR A 627 -4.90 -29.20 33.11
C THR A 627 -6.05 -29.88 33.86
N LEU A 628 -7.31 -29.60 33.51
CA LEU A 628 -8.46 -30.23 34.14
C LEU A 628 -8.49 -31.74 33.87
N VAL A 629 -8.27 -32.18 32.63
CA VAL A 629 -8.20 -33.61 32.30
C VAL A 629 -7.04 -34.29 33.04
N ALA A 630 -5.91 -33.59 33.17
CA ALA A 630 -4.71 -34.10 33.82
C ALA A 630 -4.85 -34.26 35.34
N LEU A 631 -5.43 -33.26 36.03
CA LEU A 631 -5.28 -33.12 37.48
C LEU A 631 -6.60 -33.09 38.26
N LEU A 632 -7.76 -33.03 37.60
CA LEU A 632 -9.04 -33.03 38.31
C LEU A 632 -9.23 -34.36 39.07
N GLY A 633 -9.36 -34.24 40.40
CA GLY A 633 -9.45 -35.40 41.29
C GLY A 633 -8.13 -36.13 41.55
N VAL A 634 -6.98 -35.53 41.21
CA VAL A 634 -5.65 -35.96 41.66
C VAL A 634 -5.32 -35.27 42.98
N ASN A 635 -4.78 -35.99 43.96
CA ASN A 635 -4.18 -35.36 45.13
C ASN A 635 -2.81 -34.77 44.76
N LEU A 636 -2.72 -33.44 44.76
CA LEU A 636 -1.51 -32.71 44.35
C LEU A 636 -0.41 -32.72 45.42
N ASN A 637 -0.68 -33.21 46.63
CA ASN A 637 0.25 -33.25 47.77
C ASN A 637 0.87 -31.88 48.12
N ALA A 638 0.17 -30.79 47.81
CA ALA A 638 0.59 -29.44 48.17
C ALA A 638 0.57 -29.21 49.69
N PRO A 639 1.46 -28.34 50.24
CA PRO A 639 1.54 -28.07 51.67
C PRO A 639 0.19 -27.69 52.29
N GLY A 640 -0.29 -28.50 53.25
CA GLY A 640 -1.57 -28.26 53.91
C GLY A 640 -2.80 -28.28 52.98
N GLY A 641 -2.68 -28.86 51.78
CA GLY A 641 -3.73 -28.87 50.76
C GLY A 641 -4.03 -27.50 50.13
N LYS A 642 -3.16 -26.50 50.37
CA LYS A 642 -3.28 -25.14 49.84
C LYS A 642 -2.13 -24.85 48.89
N GLY A 643 -2.39 -24.05 47.87
CA GLY A 643 -1.33 -23.52 47.01
C GLY A 643 -0.66 -22.34 47.71
N VAL A 644 0.16 -21.60 46.97
CA VAL A 644 0.90 -20.46 47.53
C VAL A 644 -0.04 -19.31 47.91
N LEU A 645 -0.99 -18.98 47.03
CA LEU A 645 -1.96 -17.89 47.14
C LEU A 645 -3.40 -18.36 46.89
N LEU A 646 -3.58 -19.30 45.96
CA LEU A 646 -4.86 -19.83 45.48
C LEU A 646 -4.92 -21.36 45.65
N PRO A 647 -6.06 -22.02 45.40
CA PRO A 647 -6.11 -23.47 45.39
C PRO A 647 -5.10 -24.05 44.37
N PRO A 648 -4.36 -25.13 44.69
CA PRO A 648 -3.24 -25.59 43.86
C PRO A 648 -3.62 -25.89 42.40
N LEU A 649 -4.81 -26.45 42.17
CA LEU A 649 -5.31 -26.73 40.82
C LEU A 649 -5.47 -25.43 39.99
N VAL A 650 -5.93 -24.35 40.62
CA VAL A 650 -6.11 -23.05 39.96
C VAL A 650 -4.76 -22.42 39.63
N GLU A 651 -3.78 -22.50 40.53
CA GLU A 651 -2.42 -21.99 40.30
C GLU A 651 -1.74 -22.72 39.14
N ILE A 652 -1.79 -24.06 39.12
CA ILE A 652 -1.24 -24.86 38.02
C ILE A 652 -1.97 -24.53 36.71
N THR A 653 -3.30 -24.37 36.74
CA THR A 653 -4.08 -24.00 35.56
C THR A 653 -3.66 -22.63 35.00
N ILE A 654 -3.45 -21.64 35.88
CA ILE A 654 -2.96 -20.31 35.48
C ILE A 654 -1.55 -20.42 34.88
N ALA A 655 -0.65 -21.17 35.51
CA ALA A 655 0.72 -21.38 35.03
C ALA A 655 0.73 -22.03 33.62
N VAL A 656 -0.05 -23.10 33.42
CA VAL A 656 -0.14 -23.79 32.12
C VAL A 656 -0.84 -22.92 31.06
N ALA A 657 -1.86 -22.14 31.43
CA ALA A 657 -2.53 -21.21 30.52
C ALA A 657 -1.59 -20.09 30.04
N LEU A 658 -0.84 -19.47 30.95
CA LEU A 658 0.15 -18.45 30.61
C LEU A 658 1.33 -19.04 29.84
N LEU A 659 1.77 -20.26 30.16
CA LEU A 659 2.77 -20.98 29.37
C LEU A 659 2.32 -21.16 27.93
N SER A 660 1.12 -21.71 27.74
CA SER A 660 0.56 -22.00 26.43
C SER A 660 0.37 -20.71 25.63
N PHE A 661 -0.12 -19.65 26.25
CA PHE A 661 -0.23 -18.32 25.62
C PHE A 661 1.14 -17.76 25.21
N THR A 662 2.15 -17.87 26.08
CA THR A 662 3.51 -17.38 25.79
C THR A 662 4.18 -18.22 24.69
N ALA A 663 3.97 -19.54 24.68
CA ALA A 663 4.42 -20.43 23.63
C ALA A 663 3.73 -20.14 22.28
N MET A 664 2.45 -19.75 22.30
CA MET A 664 1.74 -19.26 21.12
C MET A 664 2.36 -17.96 20.58
N MET A 665 2.68 -16.99 21.45
CA MET A 665 3.39 -15.76 21.05
C MET A 665 4.76 -16.07 20.44
N LEU A 666 5.48 -17.04 20.99
CA LEU A 666 6.74 -17.54 20.44
C LEU A 666 6.54 -18.23 19.08
N GLY A 667 5.44 -18.99 18.90
CA GLY A 667 5.03 -19.54 17.62
C GLY A 667 4.77 -18.46 16.56
N LEU A 668 4.08 -17.37 16.93
CA LEU A 668 3.89 -16.22 16.04
C LEU A 668 5.22 -15.55 15.67
N LEU A 669 6.17 -15.48 16.62
CA LEU A 669 7.53 -14.97 16.35
C LEU A 669 8.25 -15.82 15.30
N VAL A 670 8.23 -17.15 15.45
CA VAL A 670 8.80 -18.07 14.46
C VAL A 670 8.10 -17.88 13.10
N SER A 671 6.76 -17.80 13.09
CA SER A 671 5.97 -17.57 11.88
C SER A 671 6.35 -16.26 11.16
N ALA A 672 6.65 -15.19 11.91
CA ALA A 672 7.07 -13.91 11.34
C ALA A 672 8.48 -13.97 10.70
N LEU A 673 9.36 -14.86 11.17
CA LEU A 673 10.74 -15.03 10.68
C LEU A 673 10.82 -15.92 9.44
N VAL A 674 10.00 -16.97 9.39
CA VAL A 674 10.07 -18.00 8.34
C VAL A 674 9.54 -17.47 7.02
N ARG A 675 10.15 -17.88 5.89
CA ARG A 675 9.71 -17.47 4.54
C ARG A 675 8.75 -18.43 3.85
N LYS A 676 8.87 -19.73 4.13
CA LYS A 676 8.10 -20.80 3.50
C LYS A 676 7.34 -21.60 4.54
N GLU A 677 6.09 -21.96 4.26
CA GLU A 677 5.24 -22.70 5.19
C GLU A 677 5.83 -24.06 5.58
N GLU A 678 6.48 -24.75 4.64
CA GLU A 678 7.07 -26.09 4.83
C GLU A 678 8.09 -26.15 5.98
N VAL A 679 8.81 -25.05 6.24
CA VAL A 679 9.88 -24.99 7.25
C VAL A 679 9.32 -24.87 8.68
N THR A 680 8.03 -24.54 8.82
CA THR A 680 7.41 -24.29 10.13
C THR A 680 7.30 -25.53 11.02
N MET A 681 7.06 -26.72 10.45
CA MET A 681 6.86 -27.95 11.23
C MET A 681 8.15 -28.48 11.87
N PRO A 682 9.27 -28.58 11.15
CA PRO A 682 10.55 -28.91 11.78
C PRO A 682 10.93 -27.90 12.88
N LEU A 683 10.64 -26.61 12.67
CA LEU A 683 10.90 -25.57 13.66
C LEU A 683 10.01 -25.68 14.90
N LEU A 684 8.76 -26.13 14.76
CA LEU A 684 7.88 -26.43 15.90
C LEU A 684 8.49 -27.52 16.79
N VAL A 685 9.01 -28.60 16.19
CA VAL A 685 9.67 -29.69 16.92
C VAL A 685 10.92 -29.20 17.63
N LEU A 686 11.77 -28.45 16.91
CA LEU A 686 12.98 -27.85 17.51
C LEU A 686 12.60 -26.93 18.68
N LEU A 687 11.57 -26.11 18.51
CA LEU A 687 11.08 -25.22 19.55
C LEU A 687 10.62 -26.02 20.78
N ALA A 688 9.83 -27.07 20.59
CA ALA A 688 9.39 -27.93 21.68
C ALA A 688 10.56 -28.57 22.42
N ILE A 689 11.57 -29.07 21.69
CA ILE A 689 12.78 -29.65 22.29
C ILE A 689 13.51 -28.62 23.17
N VAL A 690 13.73 -27.40 22.67
CA VAL A 690 14.39 -26.33 23.45
C VAL A 690 13.60 -26.02 24.72
N GLN A 691 12.27 -25.93 24.63
CA GLN A 691 11.44 -25.67 25.81
C GLN A 691 11.55 -26.80 26.83
N VAL A 692 11.57 -28.06 26.41
CA VAL A 692 11.65 -29.21 27.31
C VAL A 692 13.03 -29.32 27.96
N VAL A 693 14.10 -29.12 27.19
CA VAL A 693 15.48 -29.24 27.69
C VAL A 693 15.79 -28.16 28.73
N PHE A 694 15.35 -26.92 28.49
CA PHE A 694 15.68 -25.77 29.34
C PHE A 694 14.59 -25.41 30.36
N CYS A 695 13.61 -26.29 30.61
CA CYS A 695 12.57 -26.02 31.61
C CYS A 695 13.05 -26.15 33.07
N GLY A 696 14.17 -26.85 33.32
CA GLY A 696 14.71 -27.07 34.68
C GLY A 696 14.30 -28.41 35.32
N ALA A 697 13.54 -29.27 34.64
CA ALA A 697 13.24 -30.63 35.12
C ALA A 697 14.34 -31.65 34.77
N LEU A 698 15.04 -31.46 33.65
CA LEU A 698 15.98 -32.43 33.06
C LEU A 698 17.44 -32.06 33.28
N LEU A 699 17.72 -30.76 33.37
CA LEU A 699 19.06 -30.21 33.53
C LEU A 699 19.06 -29.28 34.74
N GLN A 700 20.13 -29.32 35.51
CA GLN A 700 20.39 -28.32 36.54
C GLN A 700 20.83 -27.02 35.85
N LEU A 701 20.02 -25.96 35.98
CA LEU A 701 20.24 -24.68 35.30
C LEU A 701 20.76 -23.60 36.25
N ASP A 702 20.40 -23.68 37.53
CA ASP A 702 20.86 -22.76 38.57
C ASP A 702 22.37 -22.86 38.77
N GLY A 703 23.04 -21.69 38.81
CA GLY A 703 24.48 -21.59 39.03
C GLY A 703 25.35 -22.00 37.84
N VAL A 704 24.77 -22.28 36.67
CA VAL A 704 25.52 -22.63 35.44
C VAL A 704 25.64 -21.41 34.52
N PRO A 705 26.83 -20.81 34.37
CA PRO A 705 27.02 -19.62 33.54
C PRO A 705 26.61 -19.88 32.09
N VAL A 706 26.07 -18.88 31.40
CA VAL A 706 25.53 -18.89 30.03
C VAL A 706 24.21 -19.66 29.89
N ILE A 707 24.16 -20.90 30.39
CA ILE A 707 22.98 -21.77 30.27
C ILE A 707 21.80 -21.17 31.04
N GLU A 708 22.05 -20.63 32.24
CA GLU A 708 21.04 -19.98 33.07
C GLU A 708 20.41 -18.76 32.37
N GLN A 709 21.23 -17.88 31.78
CA GLN A 709 20.71 -16.68 31.10
C GLN A 709 19.94 -17.03 29.82
N LEU A 710 20.36 -18.07 29.09
CA LEU A 710 19.61 -18.57 27.94
C LEU A 710 18.23 -19.10 28.35
N ALA A 711 18.15 -19.74 29.52
CA ALA A 711 16.90 -20.28 30.04
C ALA A 711 15.90 -19.18 30.48
N TRP A 712 16.34 -17.93 30.72
CA TRP A 712 15.42 -16.82 31.02
C TRP A 712 14.47 -16.49 29.85
N LEU A 713 14.89 -16.79 28.62
CA LEU A 713 14.06 -16.60 27.42
C LEU A 713 13.12 -17.78 27.14
N VAL A 714 13.14 -18.82 27.98
CA VAL A 714 12.40 -20.07 27.79
C VAL A 714 11.14 -20.06 28.69
N PRO A 715 9.93 -19.85 28.13
CA PRO A 715 8.69 -19.80 28.92
C PRO A 715 8.43 -21.02 29.80
N SER A 716 8.80 -22.22 29.35
CA SER A 716 8.63 -23.46 30.12
C SER A 716 9.41 -23.46 31.44
N ARG A 717 10.51 -22.71 31.57
CA ARG A 717 11.27 -22.58 32.83
C ARG A 717 10.44 -21.91 33.92
N TRP A 718 9.90 -20.74 33.59
CA TRP A 718 9.07 -19.96 34.50
C TRP A 718 7.77 -20.69 34.85
N ALA A 719 7.13 -21.32 33.88
CA ALA A 719 5.91 -22.09 34.12
C ALA A 719 6.15 -23.33 34.99
N LEU A 720 7.27 -24.05 34.78
CA LEU A 720 7.63 -25.17 35.64
C LEU A 720 7.95 -24.70 37.05
N GLY A 721 8.64 -23.57 37.22
CA GLY A 721 8.89 -22.94 38.52
C GLY A 721 7.60 -22.66 39.29
N ALA A 722 6.64 -21.99 38.65
CA ALA A 722 5.34 -21.72 39.26
C ALA A 722 4.58 -23.01 39.66
N MET A 723 4.60 -24.05 38.81
CA MET A 723 3.95 -25.33 39.12
C MET A 723 4.68 -26.09 40.24
N ALA A 724 6.01 -26.11 40.23
CA ALA A 724 6.83 -26.76 41.24
C ALA A 724 6.69 -26.07 42.60
N GLY A 725 6.72 -24.74 42.62
CA GLY A 725 6.48 -23.93 43.81
C GLY A 725 5.07 -24.13 44.36
N THR A 726 4.04 -24.28 43.50
CA THR A 726 2.65 -24.53 43.92
C THR A 726 2.52 -25.78 44.81
N ILE A 727 3.20 -26.88 44.46
CA ILE A 727 3.11 -28.16 45.18
C ILE A 727 4.26 -28.40 46.14
N ASP A 728 5.19 -27.45 46.28
CA ASP A 728 6.44 -27.61 47.01
C ASP A 728 7.21 -28.87 46.55
N LEU A 729 7.59 -28.88 45.27
CA LEU A 729 8.18 -30.05 44.61
C LEU A 729 9.43 -30.59 45.33
N ALA A 730 10.23 -29.72 45.95
CA ALA A 730 11.41 -30.11 46.73
C ALA A 730 11.07 -31.00 47.92
N ALA A 731 9.91 -30.79 48.55
CA ALA A 731 9.43 -31.64 49.65
C ALA A 731 9.01 -33.04 49.17
N ILE A 732 8.47 -33.15 47.95
CA ILE A 732 8.03 -34.43 47.36
C ILE A 732 9.21 -35.21 46.79
N VAL A 733 10.09 -34.53 46.06
CA VAL A 733 11.29 -35.09 45.40
C VAL A 733 12.52 -34.28 45.80
N PRO A 734 13.20 -34.60 46.90
CA PRO A 734 14.42 -33.91 47.29
C PRO A 734 15.56 -34.20 46.32
N GLY A 735 16.28 -33.17 45.88
CA GLY A 735 17.46 -33.32 45.02
C GLY A 735 17.97 -31.99 44.47
N LYS A 736 19.19 -32.00 43.91
CA LYS A 736 19.84 -30.78 43.40
C LYS A 736 19.07 -30.04 42.29
N ILE A 737 18.27 -30.76 41.51
CA ILE A 737 17.43 -30.19 40.46
C ILE A 737 16.20 -29.48 41.05
N THR A 738 15.63 -30.02 42.14
CA THR A 738 14.42 -29.49 42.77
C THR A 738 14.70 -28.43 43.83
N GLU A 739 15.96 -28.28 44.24
CA GLU A 739 16.48 -27.17 45.06
C GLU A 739 16.70 -25.87 44.26
N ASP A 740 16.29 -25.80 42.99
CA ASP A 740 16.32 -24.56 42.20
C ASP A 740 15.54 -23.45 42.94
N PRO A 741 16.14 -22.25 43.16
CA PRO A 741 15.47 -21.14 43.84
C PRO A 741 14.12 -20.74 43.22
N LEU A 742 13.92 -20.97 41.93
CA LEU A 742 12.65 -20.73 41.24
C LEU A 742 11.56 -21.73 41.64
N PHE A 743 11.88 -22.85 42.28
CA PHE A 743 10.90 -23.87 42.68
C PHE A 743 10.43 -23.67 44.13
N ALA A 744 10.92 -22.63 44.81
CA ALA A 744 10.58 -22.38 46.21
C ALA A 744 9.08 -22.09 46.39
N HIS A 745 8.47 -22.73 47.39
CA HIS A 745 7.09 -22.46 47.82
C HIS A 745 6.99 -21.10 48.53
N SER A 746 7.01 -20.02 47.75
CA SER A 746 7.00 -18.63 48.21
C SER A 746 6.17 -17.75 47.29
N ALA A 747 5.36 -16.87 47.87
CA ALA A 747 4.56 -15.91 47.11
C ALA A 747 5.42 -15.00 46.21
N GLY A 748 6.61 -14.62 46.67
CA GLY A 748 7.50 -13.75 45.90
C GLY A 748 8.04 -14.45 44.64
N VAL A 749 8.46 -15.72 44.79
CA VAL A 749 9.00 -16.52 43.68
C VAL A 749 7.89 -16.88 42.69
N TRP A 750 6.74 -17.33 43.21
CA TRP A 750 5.59 -17.68 42.37
C TRP A 750 5.08 -16.47 41.55
N LEU A 751 4.99 -15.28 42.15
CA LEU A 751 4.58 -14.06 41.43
C LEU A 751 5.60 -13.65 40.38
N LEU A 752 6.89 -13.87 40.62
CA LEU A 752 7.96 -13.60 39.66
C LEU A 752 7.87 -14.55 38.46
N ASP A 753 7.71 -15.84 38.70
CA ASP A 753 7.54 -16.85 37.66
C ASP A 753 6.32 -16.59 36.77
N ILE A 754 5.16 -16.36 37.41
CA ILE A 754 3.91 -16.02 36.73
C ILE A 754 4.02 -14.67 36.01
N GLY A 755 4.70 -13.68 36.58
CA GLY A 755 4.90 -12.35 36.00
C GLY A 755 5.83 -12.32 34.79
N MET A 756 6.78 -13.27 34.70
CA MET A 756 7.72 -13.30 33.58
C MET A 756 7.10 -13.83 32.28
N LEU A 757 6.10 -14.72 32.36
CA LEU A 757 5.36 -15.23 31.19
C LEU A 757 4.66 -14.12 30.36
N PRO A 758 3.84 -13.21 30.93
CA PRO A 758 3.30 -12.08 30.19
C PRO A 758 4.38 -11.09 29.74
N ALA A 759 5.47 -10.91 30.50
CA ALA A 759 6.59 -10.07 30.08
C ALA A 759 7.26 -10.60 28.79
N LEU A 760 7.53 -11.91 28.73
CA LEU A 760 8.02 -12.58 27.53
C LEU A 760 7.01 -12.51 26.38
N SER A 761 5.72 -12.66 26.66
CA SER A 761 4.65 -12.52 25.66
C SER A 761 4.65 -11.14 25.02
N VAL A 762 4.76 -10.06 25.82
CA VAL A 762 4.86 -8.68 25.31
C VAL A 762 6.13 -8.50 24.49
N LEU A 763 7.27 -9.00 24.96
CA LEU A 763 8.54 -8.96 24.24
C LEU A 763 8.42 -9.60 22.85
N PHE A 764 7.91 -10.84 22.77
CA PHE A 764 7.70 -11.54 21.51
C PHE A 764 6.73 -10.78 20.59
N GLY A 765 5.63 -10.24 21.13
CA GLY A 765 4.68 -9.42 20.38
C GLY A 765 5.28 -8.15 19.77
N VAL A 766 6.14 -7.45 20.53
CA VAL A 766 6.87 -6.27 20.02
C VAL A 766 7.83 -6.65 18.89
N VAL A 767 8.55 -7.77 19.04
CA VAL A 767 9.46 -8.27 17.99
C VAL A 767 8.67 -8.66 16.73
N VAL A 768 7.55 -9.38 16.86
CA VAL A 768 6.65 -9.72 15.74
C VAL A 768 6.19 -8.45 15.02
N SER A 769 5.72 -7.44 15.75
CA SER A 769 5.27 -6.16 15.18
C SER A 769 6.38 -5.45 14.39
N ARG A 770 7.63 -5.50 14.88
CA ARG A 770 8.80 -4.97 14.15
C ARG A 770 9.14 -5.78 12.90
N LEU A 771 9.06 -7.11 12.97
CA LEU A 771 9.30 -7.98 11.80
C LEU A 771 8.25 -7.79 10.71
N LEU A 772 6.99 -7.60 11.09
CA LEU A 772 5.91 -7.30 10.13
C LEU A 772 6.16 -5.99 9.37
N ARG A 773 6.83 -5.00 9.99
CA ARG A 773 7.23 -3.75 9.32
C ARG A 773 8.17 -3.99 8.13
N ARG A 774 9.08 -4.97 8.23
CA ARG A 774 10.01 -5.33 7.13
C ARG A 774 9.30 -5.91 5.91
N HIS A 775 8.05 -6.36 6.06
CA HIS A 775 7.27 -6.99 5.01
C HIS A 775 6.29 -6.03 4.32
N GLU A 776 6.28 -4.75 4.70
CA GLU A 776 5.42 -3.72 4.10
C GLU A 776 5.85 -3.37 2.66
N PRO A 777 4.92 -2.93 1.80
CA PRO A 777 5.23 -2.41 0.45
C PRO A 777 6.25 -1.27 0.52
N ALA A 778 7.15 -1.17 -0.46
CA ALA A 778 8.21 -0.17 -0.49
C ALA A 778 7.69 1.28 -0.37
N ILE A 779 6.51 1.54 -0.92
CA ILE A 779 5.80 2.83 -0.87
C ILE A 779 5.50 3.27 0.58
N MET A 780 5.36 2.32 1.51
CA MET A 780 5.02 2.59 2.92
C MET A 780 6.21 2.55 3.89
N ARG A 781 7.43 2.29 3.41
CA ARG A 781 8.62 2.11 4.26
C ARG A 781 9.32 3.40 4.68
N LYS A 782 8.89 4.56 4.16
CA LYS A 782 9.45 5.88 4.50
C LYS A 782 8.80 6.47 5.74
#